data_AF-A0AAJ5YW53-F1
#
_entry.id   AF-A0AAJ5YW53-F1
#
_cell.length_a   1.000
_cell.length_b   1.000
_cell.length_c   1.000
_cell.angle_alpha   90.00
_cell.angle_beta   90.00
_cell.angle_gamma   90.00
#
_symmetry.space_group_name_H-M   'P 1'
#
loop_
_entity.id
_entity.type
_entity.pdbx_description
1 polymer ?
#
loop_
_entity_poly.entity_id
_entity_poly.type
_entity_poly.pdbx_seq_one_letter_code
_entity_poly.pdbx_strand_id
1 'polypeptide(L)'
;MWCIRKENHKKLVDACYPDKKALANAAPEFRPKSNELGRLVYYAQSKPAKLSKLGRYLIARAATESRASSRSNTTKTKALFMITLGILQELLASCKTGHAYLASAFQNVLICALSVAAPRGSDASTWDLDICQRVAVSYALYVQSMPASEVDTDEGMTHAVFQVLSEMQRLGQGKVTEQARLVWMSGVDGLTHSPVLTTSAFPRFLSLVLPNLLDIVSPLHVPLEKTADLSQEIDADMPPLQNAPSNAVPEYTTRAALKLIWNMLHRTDATQLRIFVMNTLAYLDGECQRPSSWEDNEWSLWILALLVQWSPPTSRYIVPHALVQSLTMTKNASNLRKTRLLQTMHVILERRTDIVGLNMTDLLDGHVYFLLSHVQANPYDLTTVQATIDAICHLASYTVYSDQLDDFVEQFTPHMLRVLQDSHLSDDTKTHSVNALLACIQALVRTHTQSHVPLRTWSSTEALLSSPIPAVRVLYLHTLHVYLQTEAWLIEQGVAKREPVSECISFLHTLASHMHRLAMQGLSDTTKSSTPTDFALMNQVVHMILQVAPTAGVLAFVPPLLALAQETSAPVVSNSALVHHTLTCRWFVGAVFAQISNVWQQQSILDYLHVHHVPTLRDMAPMAPDLSESYDPSPLEIPHFGSGLYSEAPAYAWDTPFLIEALSSNVALQKLAHVNAKSLQSWFQRQWTASSGEVDAATSARPIFVPTTTPQGLSRAPSMSPSDDTSIDVRTLRMALSQPSAEDGKMSTLLRQESCRSPVRSPASLSSAPSTPMTSRQGSHMMPMSDARTGGVSAVLDRYTSGRTKRPPYI
;
A
#
# COMPACT_ATOMS: atom_id res chain seq x y z
N MET A 1 -59.36 38.93 -19.15
CA MET A 1 -59.26 37.50 -19.56
C MET A 1 -59.09 37.46 -21.07
N TRP A 2 -57.86 37.52 -21.59
CA TRP A 2 -57.60 37.41 -23.04
C TRP A 2 -57.42 35.94 -23.39
N CYS A 3 -58.36 35.38 -24.16
CA CYS A 3 -58.31 34.02 -24.68
C CYS A 3 -57.13 33.85 -25.64
N ILE A 4 -56.01 33.30 -25.14
CA ILE A 4 -54.88 32.87 -25.97
C ILE A 4 -55.38 31.77 -26.92
N ARG A 5 -55.35 32.01 -28.24
CA ARG A 5 -55.67 31.01 -29.27
C ARG A 5 -54.87 29.72 -29.00
N LYS A 6 -55.52 28.56 -29.08
CA LYS A 6 -54.85 27.24 -29.06
C LYS A 6 -53.97 27.12 -30.30
N GLU A 7 -52.73 27.57 -30.23
CA GLU A 7 -51.74 27.33 -31.29
C GLU A 7 -51.45 25.84 -31.41
N ASN A 8 -51.48 25.33 -32.65
CA ASN A 8 -51.18 23.94 -32.92
C ASN A 8 -49.67 23.75 -32.95
N HIS A 9 -49.12 23.08 -31.94
CA HIS A 9 -47.70 22.69 -31.83
C HIS A 9 -47.05 22.19 -33.14
N LYS A 10 -47.79 21.47 -34.00
CA LYS A 10 -47.31 21.05 -35.32
C LYS A 10 -47.00 22.24 -36.24
N LYS A 11 -47.88 23.24 -36.29
CA LYS A 11 -47.70 24.43 -37.13
C LYS A 11 -46.51 25.26 -36.70
N LEU A 12 -46.25 25.36 -35.38
CA LEU A 12 -45.10 26.08 -34.85
C LEU A 12 -43.78 25.42 -35.25
N VAL A 13 -43.70 24.08 -35.19
CA VAL A 13 -42.51 23.35 -35.65
C VAL A 13 -42.34 23.46 -37.17
N ASP A 14 -43.42 23.28 -37.95
CA ASP A 14 -43.36 23.39 -39.42
C ASP A 14 -42.91 24.79 -39.88
N ALA A 15 -43.32 25.85 -39.18
CA ALA A 15 -42.94 27.23 -39.49
C ALA A 15 -41.44 27.51 -39.35
N CYS A 16 -40.72 26.70 -38.56
CA CYS A 16 -39.27 26.84 -38.38
C CYS A 16 -38.47 26.42 -39.62
N TYR A 17 -39.07 25.71 -40.58
CA TYR A 17 -38.37 25.22 -41.77
C TYR A 17 -38.35 26.26 -42.90
N PRO A 18 -37.19 26.48 -43.57
CA PRO A 18 -37.09 27.25 -44.81
C PRO A 18 -37.88 26.61 -45.96
N ASP A 19 -38.23 27.43 -46.94
CA ASP A 19 -38.96 26.96 -48.12
C ASP A 19 -38.08 26.04 -48.97
N LYS A 20 -38.71 25.14 -49.75
CA LYS A 20 -37.99 24.10 -50.51
C LYS A 20 -36.89 24.61 -51.45
N LYS A 21 -37.02 25.86 -51.93
CA LYS A 21 -36.04 26.53 -52.81
C LYS A 21 -34.87 27.15 -52.04
N ALA A 22 -35.06 27.51 -50.77
CA ALA A 22 -34.05 28.14 -49.92
C ALA A 22 -33.18 27.11 -49.16
N LEU A 23 -33.59 25.83 -49.11
CA LEU A 23 -32.87 24.76 -48.40
C LEU A 23 -31.44 24.53 -48.92
N ALA A 24 -31.19 24.69 -50.22
CA ALA A 24 -29.85 24.53 -50.79
C ALA A 24 -28.91 25.68 -50.39
N ASN A 25 -29.47 26.89 -50.19
CA ASN A 25 -28.73 28.09 -49.79
C ASN A 25 -28.55 28.18 -48.27
N ALA A 26 -29.12 27.24 -47.50
CA ALA A 26 -28.96 27.18 -46.05
C ALA A 26 -27.63 26.55 -45.61
N ALA A 27 -26.84 26.02 -46.53
CA ALA A 27 -25.48 25.55 -46.26
C ALA A 27 -24.53 26.74 -45.96
N PRO A 28 -23.47 26.55 -45.16
CA PRO A 28 -23.09 25.33 -44.44
C PRO A 28 -23.79 25.17 -43.08
N GLU A 29 -24.44 26.22 -42.54
CA GLU A 29 -24.92 26.21 -41.16
C GLU A 29 -26.26 25.47 -40.94
N PHE A 30 -27.07 25.29 -41.98
CA PHE A 30 -28.37 24.60 -41.98
C PHE A 30 -29.23 24.93 -40.74
N ARG A 31 -29.52 26.22 -40.53
CA ARG A 31 -30.24 26.74 -39.35
C ARG A 31 -31.76 26.87 -39.59
N PRO A 32 -32.59 26.66 -38.55
CA PRO A 32 -34.02 26.99 -38.60
C PRO A 32 -34.26 28.51 -38.73
N LYS A 33 -35.47 28.91 -39.14
CA LYS A 33 -35.90 30.32 -39.17
C LYS A 33 -35.91 30.90 -37.75
N SER A 34 -34.96 31.79 -37.42
CA SER A 34 -34.73 32.31 -36.06
C SER A 34 -35.98 32.91 -35.39
N ASN A 35 -36.77 33.70 -36.12
CA ASN A 35 -37.98 34.34 -35.56
C ASN A 35 -39.06 33.32 -35.15
N GLU A 36 -39.25 32.28 -35.96
CA GLU A 36 -40.23 31.23 -35.67
C GLU A 36 -39.71 30.26 -34.60
N LEU A 37 -38.39 30.01 -34.58
CA LEU A 37 -37.73 29.25 -33.52
C LEU A 37 -37.91 29.93 -32.15
N GLY A 38 -37.70 31.25 -32.07
CA GLY A 38 -37.93 32.00 -30.83
C GLY A 38 -39.37 31.91 -30.32
N ARG A 39 -40.37 31.94 -31.22
CA ARG A 39 -41.78 31.72 -30.86
C ARG A 39 -42.05 30.31 -30.35
N LEU A 40 -41.46 29.30 -30.99
CA LEU A 40 -41.56 27.91 -30.57
C LEU A 40 -40.96 27.70 -29.17
N VAL A 41 -39.79 28.27 -28.91
CA VAL A 41 -39.12 28.23 -27.60
C VAL A 41 -39.98 28.91 -26.53
N TYR A 42 -40.53 30.09 -26.80
CA TYR A 42 -41.42 30.78 -25.86
C TYR A 42 -42.67 29.95 -25.55
N TYR A 43 -43.28 29.32 -26.57
CA TYR A 43 -44.42 28.41 -26.38
C TYR A 43 -44.05 27.20 -25.51
N ALA A 44 -42.86 26.63 -25.73
CA ALA A 44 -42.36 25.48 -25.00
C ALA A 44 -42.05 25.80 -23.53
N GLN A 45 -41.37 26.92 -23.25
CA GLN A 45 -41.07 27.40 -21.90
C GLN A 45 -42.34 27.75 -21.11
N SER A 46 -43.32 28.39 -21.77
CA SER A 46 -44.58 28.76 -21.14
C SER A 46 -45.44 27.55 -20.74
N LYS A 47 -45.25 26.40 -21.42
CA LYS A 47 -46.07 25.19 -21.22
C LYS A 47 -45.21 23.91 -21.30
N PRO A 48 -44.40 23.59 -20.27
CA PRO A 48 -43.48 22.45 -20.29
C PRO A 48 -44.16 21.11 -20.59
N ALA A 49 -45.38 20.87 -20.10
CA ALA A 49 -46.14 19.65 -20.41
C ALA A 49 -46.48 19.45 -21.91
N LYS A 50 -46.32 20.49 -22.75
CA LYS A 50 -46.48 20.39 -24.21
C LYS A 50 -45.21 19.93 -24.91
N LEU A 51 -44.06 19.91 -24.23
CA LEU A 51 -42.79 19.40 -24.75
C LEU A 51 -42.91 17.94 -25.20
N SER A 52 -43.64 17.08 -24.48
CA SER A 52 -43.83 15.69 -24.91
C SER A 52 -44.59 15.56 -26.24
N LYS A 53 -45.42 16.54 -26.60
CA LYS A 53 -46.12 16.56 -27.91
C LYS A 53 -45.21 17.10 -29.01
N LEU A 54 -44.44 18.14 -28.71
CA LEU A 54 -43.41 18.67 -29.61
C LEU A 54 -42.35 17.61 -29.92
N GLY A 55 -41.84 16.94 -28.88
CA GLY A 55 -40.89 15.84 -28.97
C GLY A 55 -41.38 14.70 -29.85
N ARG A 56 -42.60 14.20 -29.62
CA ARG A 56 -43.21 13.16 -30.48
C ARG A 56 -43.29 13.56 -31.95
N TYR A 57 -43.61 14.82 -32.21
CA TYR A 57 -43.67 15.33 -33.58
C TYR A 57 -42.27 15.39 -34.23
N LEU A 58 -41.25 15.83 -33.48
CA LEU A 58 -39.85 15.83 -33.93
C LEU A 58 -39.35 14.40 -34.19
N ILE A 59 -39.71 13.41 -33.36
CA ILE A 59 -39.37 12.00 -33.57
C ILE A 59 -39.95 11.49 -34.89
N ALA A 60 -41.25 11.68 -35.12
CA ALA A 60 -41.92 11.23 -36.33
C ALA A 60 -41.32 11.88 -37.59
N ARG A 61 -40.89 13.13 -37.47
CA ARG A 61 -40.24 13.86 -38.54
C ARG A 61 -38.83 13.35 -38.82
N ALA A 62 -37.99 13.24 -37.79
CA ALA A 62 -36.63 12.70 -37.89
C ALA A 62 -36.64 11.29 -38.52
N ALA A 63 -37.60 10.43 -38.14
CA ALA A 63 -37.78 9.10 -38.73
C ALA A 63 -38.21 9.12 -40.22
N THR A 64 -38.89 10.18 -40.67
CA THR A 64 -39.27 10.34 -42.08
C THR A 64 -38.09 10.86 -42.90
N GLU A 65 -37.37 11.83 -42.35
CA GLU A 65 -36.16 12.40 -42.94
C GLU A 65 -35.01 11.38 -43.00
N SER A 66 -34.84 10.54 -41.98
CA SER A 66 -33.84 9.46 -41.98
C SER A 66 -34.11 8.42 -43.07
N ARG A 67 -35.37 7.96 -43.20
CA ARG A 67 -35.79 7.04 -44.28
C ARG A 67 -35.55 7.64 -45.67
N ALA A 68 -35.80 8.94 -45.83
CA ALA A 68 -35.52 9.64 -47.08
C ALA A 68 -34.01 9.68 -47.37
N SER A 69 -33.19 10.00 -46.36
CA SER A 69 -31.73 10.00 -46.47
C SER A 69 -31.15 8.60 -46.75
N SER A 70 -31.74 7.54 -46.21
CA SER A 70 -31.38 6.15 -46.51
C SER A 70 -31.63 5.75 -47.96
N ARG A 71 -32.64 6.35 -48.61
CA ARG A 71 -32.94 6.10 -50.04
C ARG A 71 -32.10 6.96 -50.98
N SER A 72 -31.80 8.19 -50.60
CA SER A 72 -30.99 9.12 -51.40
C SER A 72 -30.32 10.14 -50.48
N ASN A 73 -28.99 10.11 -50.42
CA ASN A 73 -28.21 11.06 -49.64
C ASN A 73 -27.98 12.34 -50.44
N THR A 74 -28.84 13.34 -50.25
CA THR A 74 -28.75 14.64 -50.93
C THR A 74 -28.47 15.76 -49.93
N THR A 75 -27.84 16.86 -50.38
CA THR A 75 -27.67 18.07 -49.55
C THR A 75 -28.99 18.57 -48.97
N LYS A 76 -30.10 18.35 -49.68
CA LYS A 76 -31.45 18.72 -49.22
C LYS A 76 -31.96 17.86 -48.06
N THR A 77 -31.75 16.55 -48.11
CA THR A 77 -32.13 15.65 -47.01
C THR A 77 -31.26 15.90 -45.78
N LYS A 78 -29.96 16.16 -45.98
CA LYS A 78 -29.04 16.62 -44.92
C LYS A 78 -29.50 17.94 -44.32
N ALA A 79 -29.83 18.94 -45.13
CA ALA A 79 -30.29 20.26 -44.66
C ALA A 79 -31.55 20.17 -43.79
N LEU A 80 -32.57 19.43 -44.24
CA LEU A 80 -33.81 19.24 -43.47
C LEU A 80 -33.53 18.60 -42.11
N PHE A 81 -32.69 17.57 -42.11
CA PHE A 81 -32.35 16.83 -40.90
C PHE A 81 -31.53 17.69 -39.92
N MET A 82 -30.55 18.46 -40.43
CA MET A 82 -29.77 19.41 -39.64
C MET A 82 -30.64 20.50 -39.03
N ILE A 83 -31.68 20.98 -39.73
CA ILE A 83 -32.65 21.93 -39.18
C ILE A 83 -33.48 21.29 -38.06
N THR A 84 -33.93 20.04 -38.22
CA THR A 84 -34.62 19.29 -37.16
C THR A 84 -33.75 19.16 -35.91
N LEU A 85 -32.46 18.85 -36.08
CA LEU A 85 -31.50 18.84 -34.98
C LEU A 85 -31.31 20.23 -34.35
N GLY A 86 -31.24 21.30 -35.16
CA GLY A 86 -31.10 22.66 -34.68
C GLY A 86 -32.30 23.13 -33.85
N ILE A 87 -33.52 22.73 -34.24
CA ILE A 87 -34.73 22.99 -33.45
C ILE A 87 -34.66 22.24 -32.11
N LEU A 88 -34.28 20.96 -32.13
CA LEU A 88 -34.15 20.18 -30.91
C LEU A 88 -33.08 20.77 -29.99
N GLN A 89 -31.90 21.10 -30.50
CA GLN A 89 -30.80 21.68 -29.74
C GLN A 89 -31.22 22.96 -29.00
N GLU A 90 -31.94 23.86 -29.68
CA GLU A 90 -32.44 25.09 -29.07
C GLU A 90 -33.48 24.80 -27.96
N LEU A 91 -34.37 23.82 -28.19
CA LEU A 91 -35.33 23.40 -27.16
C LEU A 91 -34.62 22.83 -25.92
N LEU A 92 -33.55 22.04 -26.10
CA LEU A 92 -32.75 21.50 -24.99
C LEU A 92 -32.04 22.62 -24.23
N ALA A 93 -31.45 23.59 -24.93
CA ALA A 93 -30.76 24.72 -24.30
C ALA A 93 -31.71 25.63 -23.50
N SER A 94 -32.90 25.89 -24.04
CA SER A 94 -33.83 26.89 -23.52
C SER A 94 -34.88 26.34 -22.55
N CYS A 95 -35.21 25.03 -22.56
CA CYS A 95 -36.31 24.45 -21.78
C CYS A 95 -35.85 23.58 -20.60
N LYS A 96 -35.00 24.13 -19.73
CA LYS A 96 -34.32 23.35 -18.67
C LYS A 96 -35.24 22.65 -17.66
N THR A 97 -36.42 23.19 -17.39
CA THR A 97 -37.40 22.59 -16.44
C THR A 97 -38.22 21.46 -17.06
N GLY A 98 -37.95 21.09 -18.32
CA GLY A 98 -38.73 20.11 -19.07
C GLY A 98 -37.87 19.03 -19.72
N HIS A 99 -36.65 18.78 -19.23
CA HIS A 99 -35.74 17.77 -19.79
C HIS A 99 -36.37 16.37 -19.79
N ALA A 100 -37.00 15.96 -18.69
CA ALA A 100 -37.73 14.68 -18.61
C ALA A 100 -38.73 14.48 -19.76
N TYR A 101 -39.50 15.53 -20.11
CA TYR A 101 -40.45 15.48 -21.21
C TYR A 101 -39.80 15.40 -22.60
N LEU A 102 -38.55 15.85 -22.71
CA LEU A 102 -37.76 15.83 -23.94
C LEU A 102 -36.88 14.59 -24.08
N ALA A 103 -36.65 13.81 -23.01
CA ALA A 103 -35.72 12.67 -22.99
C ALA A 103 -35.95 11.68 -24.15
N SER A 104 -37.20 11.32 -24.42
CA SER A 104 -37.54 10.44 -25.54
C SER A 104 -37.21 11.05 -26.91
N ALA A 105 -37.46 12.36 -27.08
CA ALA A 105 -37.15 13.06 -28.32
C ALA A 105 -35.64 13.23 -28.50
N PHE A 106 -34.94 13.58 -27.44
CA PHE A 106 -33.48 13.60 -27.36
C PHE A 106 -32.90 12.26 -27.82
N GLN A 107 -33.31 11.15 -27.21
CA GLN A 107 -32.78 9.82 -27.56
C GLN A 107 -33.05 9.47 -29.03
N ASN A 108 -34.31 9.47 -29.45
CA ASN A 108 -34.69 8.94 -30.76
C ASN A 108 -34.19 9.80 -31.92
N VAL A 109 -34.20 11.13 -31.78
CA VAL A 109 -33.75 12.04 -32.85
C VAL A 109 -32.24 11.96 -33.02
N LEU A 110 -31.47 11.90 -31.93
CA LEU A 110 -30.01 11.81 -32.00
C LEU A 110 -29.55 10.43 -32.51
N ILE A 111 -30.23 9.33 -32.13
CA ILE A 111 -29.95 8.00 -32.71
C ILE A 111 -30.28 7.97 -34.21
N CYS A 112 -31.41 8.55 -34.62
CA CYS A 112 -31.70 8.74 -36.05
C CYS A 112 -30.59 9.53 -36.76
N ALA A 113 -30.03 10.56 -36.11
CA ALA A 113 -28.94 11.35 -36.67
C ALA A 113 -27.67 10.54 -36.88
N LEU A 114 -27.25 9.77 -35.87
CA LEU A 114 -26.08 8.92 -35.93
C LEU A 114 -26.24 7.84 -37.01
N SER A 115 -27.41 7.22 -37.13
CA SER A 115 -27.68 6.24 -38.21
C SER A 115 -27.65 6.85 -39.62
N VAL A 116 -28.02 8.12 -39.77
CA VAL A 116 -27.93 8.84 -41.05
C VAL A 116 -26.47 9.20 -41.37
N ALA A 117 -25.71 9.60 -40.35
CA ALA A 117 -24.32 10.01 -40.48
C ALA A 117 -23.32 8.85 -40.62
N ALA A 118 -23.75 7.61 -40.28
CA ALA A 118 -22.91 6.44 -40.32
C ALA A 118 -22.37 6.14 -41.74
N PRO A 119 -21.15 5.60 -41.87
CA PRO A 119 -20.55 5.20 -43.15
C PRO A 119 -21.43 4.22 -43.93
N ARG A 120 -21.46 4.35 -45.26
CA ARG A 120 -22.22 3.47 -46.17
C ARG A 120 -21.34 3.02 -47.34
N GLY A 121 -21.43 1.75 -47.73
CA GLY A 121 -20.70 1.21 -48.89
C GLY A 121 -19.28 0.71 -48.56
N SER A 122 -18.44 0.54 -49.59
CA SER A 122 -17.08 -0.03 -49.49
C SER A 122 -16.06 0.88 -48.78
N ASP A 123 -16.29 2.20 -48.74
CA ASP A 123 -15.47 3.18 -48.02
C ASP A 123 -15.98 3.33 -46.57
N ALA A 124 -15.86 2.24 -45.82
CA ALA A 124 -16.55 1.99 -44.54
C ALA A 124 -16.09 2.86 -43.33
N SER A 125 -15.30 3.92 -43.52
CA SER A 125 -14.71 4.71 -42.42
C SER A 125 -15.17 6.17 -42.34
N THR A 126 -15.86 6.70 -43.35
CA THR A 126 -16.15 8.14 -43.42
C THR A 126 -17.55 8.47 -42.90
N TRP A 127 -17.61 9.14 -41.75
CA TRP A 127 -18.83 9.65 -41.13
C TRP A 127 -19.19 11.06 -41.66
N ASP A 128 -20.48 11.42 -41.65
CA ASP A 128 -20.90 12.81 -41.84
C ASP A 128 -20.64 13.63 -40.57
N LEU A 129 -19.44 14.21 -40.51
CA LEU A 129 -18.93 14.92 -39.34
C LEU A 129 -19.76 16.15 -38.96
N ASP A 130 -20.46 16.80 -39.89
CA ASP A 130 -21.32 17.95 -39.57
C ASP A 130 -22.53 17.52 -38.73
N ILE A 131 -23.14 16.39 -39.11
CA ILE A 131 -24.26 15.80 -38.38
C ILE A 131 -23.76 15.29 -37.02
N CYS A 132 -22.65 14.56 -36.99
CA CYS A 132 -22.05 14.05 -35.77
C CYS A 132 -21.68 15.18 -34.79
N GLN A 133 -21.12 16.29 -35.28
CA GLN A 133 -20.77 17.45 -34.45
C GLN A 133 -22.02 18.07 -33.81
N ARG A 134 -23.11 18.23 -34.57
CA ARG A 134 -24.36 18.75 -34.02
C ARG A 134 -24.98 17.79 -32.99
N VAL A 135 -24.85 16.48 -33.19
CA VAL A 135 -25.26 15.47 -32.21
C VAL A 135 -24.43 15.57 -30.94
N ALA A 136 -23.09 15.63 -31.05
CA ALA A 136 -22.19 15.72 -29.90
C ALA A 136 -22.45 16.98 -29.06
N VAL A 137 -22.62 18.14 -29.71
CA VAL A 137 -22.97 19.40 -29.04
C VAL A 137 -24.35 19.32 -28.38
N SER A 138 -25.36 18.76 -29.06
CA SER A 138 -26.71 18.60 -28.49
C SER A 138 -26.72 17.64 -27.29
N TYR A 139 -25.93 16.57 -27.37
CA TYR A 139 -25.71 15.62 -26.29
C TYR A 139 -25.06 16.32 -25.10
N ALA A 140 -23.94 17.02 -25.31
CA ALA A 140 -23.23 17.70 -24.25
C ALA A 140 -24.12 18.74 -23.56
N LEU A 141 -24.85 19.56 -24.34
CA LEU A 141 -25.77 20.56 -23.80
C LEU A 141 -26.82 19.95 -22.86
N TYR A 142 -27.48 18.87 -23.30
CA TYR A 142 -28.53 18.21 -22.51
C TYR A 142 -27.98 17.61 -21.22
N VAL A 143 -26.85 16.91 -21.31
CA VAL A 143 -26.24 16.19 -20.18
C VAL A 143 -25.67 17.15 -19.13
N GLN A 144 -25.13 18.29 -19.55
CA GLN A 144 -24.67 19.35 -18.66
C GLN A 144 -25.82 20.09 -17.96
N SER A 145 -26.98 20.18 -18.60
CA SER A 145 -28.15 20.89 -18.06
C SER A 145 -29.07 20.02 -17.21
N MET A 146 -28.80 18.72 -17.08
CA MET A 146 -29.58 17.81 -16.24
C MET A 146 -29.45 18.18 -14.75
N PRO A 147 -30.57 18.36 -14.02
CA PRO A 147 -30.52 18.61 -12.59
C PRO A 147 -30.15 17.32 -11.84
N ALA A 148 -29.28 17.44 -10.83
CA ALA A 148 -28.77 16.30 -10.07
C ALA A 148 -29.89 15.43 -9.47
N SER A 149 -30.97 16.06 -8.98
CA SER A 149 -32.13 15.35 -8.41
C SER A 149 -32.83 14.43 -9.40
N GLU A 150 -32.91 14.81 -10.69
CA GLU A 150 -33.58 13.99 -11.70
C GLU A 150 -32.71 12.83 -12.18
N VAL A 151 -31.38 12.96 -12.10
CA VAL A 151 -30.45 11.88 -12.53
C VAL A 151 -30.63 10.61 -11.69
N ASP A 152 -30.86 10.77 -10.38
CA ASP A 152 -31.07 9.65 -9.46
C ASP A 152 -32.51 9.12 -9.47
N THR A 153 -33.51 9.98 -9.72
CA THR A 153 -34.93 9.60 -9.62
C THR A 153 -35.58 9.19 -10.94
N ASP A 154 -35.17 9.76 -12.06
CA ASP A 154 -35.75 9.51 -13.39
C ASP A 154 -34.84 8.60 -14.22
N GLU A 155 -35.07 7.29 -14.09
CA GLU A 155 -34.35 6.27 -14.85
C GLU A 155 -34.53 6.46 -16.37
N GLY A 156 -35.66 7.02 -16.83
CA GLY A 156 -35.94 7.26 -18.24
C GLY A 156 -34.98 8.29 -18.84
N MET A 157 -34.66 9.35 -18.10
CA MET A 157 -33.66 10.34 -18.52
C MET A 157 -32.26 9.75 -18.59
N THR A 158 -31.82 9.09 -17.53
CA THR A 158 -30.49 8.48 -17.45
C THR A 158 -30.31 7.38 -18.51
N HIS A 159 -31.36 6.60 -18.76
CA HIS A 159 -31.39 5.62 -19.85
C HIS A 159 -31.29 6.29 -21.23
N ALA A 160 -32.02 7.37 -21.48
CA ALA A 160 -31.95 8.10 -22.75
C ALA A 160 -30.52 8.61 -23.05
N VAL A 161 -29.85 9.18 -22.05
CA VAL A 161 -28.45 9.62 -22.16
C VAL A 161 -27.52 8.46 -22.45
N PHE A 162 -27.64 7.37 -21.69
CA PHE A 162 -26.82 6.18 -21.90
C PHE A 162 -26.96 5.59 -23.31
N GLN A 163 -28.19 5.47 -23.81
CA GLN A 163 -28.46 4.93 -25.15
C GLN A 163 -27.84 5.78 -26.27
N VAL A 164 -27.94 7.11 -26.17
CA VAL A 164 -27.28 8.00 -27.14
C VAL A 164 -25.77 7.87 -27.06
N LEU A 165 -25.19 7.82 -25.86
CA LEU A 165 -23.75 7.64 -25.68
C LEU A 165 -23.26 6.32 -26.27
N SER A 166 -23.99 5.24 -26.05
CA SER A 166 -23.69 3.90 -26.58
C SER A 166 -23.63 3.91 -28.11
N GLU A 167 -24.57 4.59 -28.78
CA GLU A 167 -24.53 4.74 -30.24
C GLU A 167 -23.41 5.68 -30.70
N MET A 168 -23.19 6.78 -29.97
CA MET A 168 -22.14 7.76 -30.27
C MET A 168 -20.73 7.17 -30.09
N GLN A 169 -20.57 6.14 -29.26
CA GLN A 169 -19.30 5.45 -28.99
C GLN A 169 -18.63 4.93 -30.28
N ARG A 170 -19.40 4.63 -31.32
CA ARG A 170 -18.92 4.20 -32.65
C ARG A 170 -18.04 5.24 -33.35
N LEU A 171 -18.13 6.51 -32.96
CA LEU A 171 -17.26 7.60 -33.45
C LEU A 171 -15.89 7.62 -32.76
N GLY A 172 -15.76 6.97 -31.59
CA GLY A 172 -14.52 6.86 -30.82
C GLY A 172 -13.83 5.50 -30.93
N GLN A 173 -14.45 4.51 -31.58
CA GLN A 173 -13.97 3.12 -31.63
C GLN A 173 -13.54 2.66 -33.02
N GLY A 174 -12.58 1.74 -33.07
CA GLY A 174 -12.14 1.09 -34.30
C GLY A 174 -11.32 2.01 -35.22
N LYS A 175 -11.36 1.72 -36.52
CA LYS A 175 -10.64 2.46 -37.57
C LYS A 175 -11.43 3.71 -37.99
N VAL A 176 -11.52 4.68 -37.10
CA VAL A 176 -12.13 6.00 -37.32
C VAL A 176 -11.06 7.08 -37.46
N THR A 177 -11.42 8.21 -38.08
CA THR A 177 -10.53 9.36 -38.23
C THR A 177 -10.32 10.10 -36.91
N GLU A 178 -9.20 10.81 -36.76
CA GLU A 178 -8.92 11.66 -35.58
C GLU A 178 -10.03 12.69 -35.34
N GLN A 179 -10.57 13.27 -36.42
CA GLN A 179 -11.68 14.21 -36.33
C GLN A 179 -12.95 13.56 -35.75
N ALA A 180 -13.27 12.31 -36.10
CA ALA A 180 -14.41 11.60 -35.53
C ALA A 180 -14.22 11.33 -34.02
N ARG A 181 -12.99 10.99 -33.59
CA ARG A 181 -12.64 10.83 -32.17
C ARG A 181 -12.84 12.13 -31.40
N LEU A 182 -12.40 13.26 -31.96
CA LEU A 182 -12.59 14.59 -31.37
C LEU A 182 -14.07 14.98 -31.24
N VAL A 183 -14.87 14.68 -32.26
CA VAL A 183 -16.33 14.90 -32.22
C VAL A 183 -16.96 14.10 -31.08
N TRP A 184 -16.61 12.81 -30.95
CA TRP A 184 -17.07 11.97 -29.84
C TRP A 184 -16.64 12.55 -28.48
N MET A 185 -15.36 12.91 -28.33
CA MET A 185 -14.83 13.52 -27.10
C MET A 185 -15.52 14.84 -26.76
N SER A 186 -15.91 15.65 -27.75
CA SER A 186 -16.66 16.88 -27.51
C SER A 186 -18.04 16.63 -26.89
N GLY A 187 -18.66 15.49 -27.21
CA GLY A 187 -19.89 15.04 -26.57
C GLY A 187 -19.63 14.50 -25.15
N VAL A 188 -18.57 13.72 -24.97
CA VAL A 188 -18.15 13.18 -23.66
C VAL A 188 -17.75 14.28 -22.68
N ASP A 189 -17.19 15.41 -23.14
CA ASP A 189 -16.94 16.59 -22.29
C ASP A 189 -18.24 17.17 -21.69
N GLY A 190 -19.39 16.85 -22.29
CA GLY A 190 -20.70 17.05 -21.65
C GLY A 190 -20.85 16.32 -20.31
N LEU A 191 -20.41 15.06 -20.26
CA LEU A 191 -20.50 14.21 -19.08
C LEU A 191 -19.57 14.67 -17.97
N THR A 192 -18.38 15.20 -18.30
CA THR A 192 -17.40 15.67 -17.28
C THR A 192 -17.97 16.76 -16.37
N HIS A 193 -18.89 17.55 -16.89
CA HIS A 193 -19.55 18.64 -16.17
C HIS A 193 -20.90 18.21 -15.55
N SER A 194 -21.37 17.01 -15.84
CA SER A 194 -22.69 16.49 -15.42
C SER A 194 -22.69 15.92 -14.01
N PRO A 195 -23.81 16.00 -13.27
CA PRO A 195 -23.95 15.31 -11.98
C PRO A 195 -23.90 13.78 -12.11
N VAL A 196 -24.05 13.22 -13.30
CA VAL A 196 -23.93 11.76 -13.54
C VAL A 196 -22.65 11.18 -12.94
N LEU A 197 -21.53 11.93 -12.95
CA LEU A 197 -20.25 11.45 -12.42
C LEU A 197 -20.23 11.22 -10.90
N THR A 198 -21.13 11.87 -10.16
CA THR A 198 -21.21 11.75 -8.70
C THR A 198 -22.33 10.83 -8.23
N THR A 199 -23.07 10.23 -9.17
CA THR A 199 -24.24 9.38 -8.88
C THR A 199 -23.92 7.89 -8.98
N SER A 200 -24.87 7.04 -8.59
CA SER A 200 -24.78 5.59 -8.75
C SER A 200 -24.75 5.12 -10.21
N ALA A 201 -25.09 6.00 -11.17
CA ALA A 201 -25.02 5.69 -12.59
C ALA A 201 -23.60 5.71 -13.17
N PHE A 202 -22.64 6.34 -12.48
CA PHE A 202 -21.28 6.53 -12.97
C PHE A 202 -20.58 5.26 -13.49
N PRO A 203 -20.59 4.10 -12.81
CA PRO A 203 -19.91 2.89 -13.31
C PRO A 203 -20.36 2.48 -14.71
N ARG A 204 -21.66 2.62 -14.98
CA ARG A 204 -22.27 2.26 -16.27
C ARG A 204 -21.83 3.24 -17.38
N PHE A 205 -21.71 4.53 -17.09
CA PHE A 205 -21.21 5.50 -18.06
C PHE A 205 -19.72 5.35 -18.30
N LEU A 206 -18.96 5.13 -17.23
CA LEU A 206 -17.51 4.98 -17.29
C LEU A 206 -17.11 3.77 -18.13
N SER A 207 -17.82 2.64 -18.03
CA SER A 207 -17.51 1.43 -18.81
C SER A 207 -17.66 1.62 -20.34
N LEU A 208 -18.46 2.60 -20.80
CA LEU A 208 -18.53 2.99 -22.20
C LEU A 208 -17.43 3.98 -22.60
N VAL A 209 -17.08 4.91 -21.71
CA VAL A 209 -16.18 6.03 -22.03
C VAL A 209 -14.71 5.66 -21.88
N LEU A 210 -14.34 5.10 -20.72
CA LEU A 210 -12.96 4.92 -20.32
C LEU A 210 -12.16 4.03 -21.28
N PRO A 211 -12.66 2.88 -21.76
CA PRO A 211 -11.86 2.02 -22.64
C PRO A 211 -11.44 2.72 -23.94
N ASN A 212 -12.28 3.59 -24.50
CA ASN A 212 -11.94 4.34 -25.71
C ASN A 212 -10.90 5.43 -25.44
N LEU A 213 -10.99 6.10 -24.28
CA LEU A 213 -9.98 7.07 -23.87
C LEU A 213 -8.63 6.37 -23.67
N LEU A 214 -8.63 5.19 -23.04
CA LEU A 214 -7.43 4.39 -22.85
C LEU A 214 -6.84 3.89 -24.18
N ASP A 215 -7.67 3.47 -25.14
CA ASP A 215 -7.20 3.10 -26.48
C ASP A 215 -6.47 4.27 -27.18
N ILE A 216 -6.97 5.50 -27.03
CA ILE A 216 -6.35 6.72 -27.58
C ILE A 216 -5.06 7.11 -26.85
N VAL A 217 -4.97 6.85 -25.54
CA VAL A 217 -3.77 7.16 -24.74
C VAL A 217 -2.73 6.03 -24.82
N SER A 218 -3.12 4.84 -25.27
CA SER A 218 -2.26 3.67 -25.37
C SER A 218 -1.05 3.88 -26.29
N PRO A 219 0.07 3.14 -26.06
CA PRO A 219 1.25 3.20 -26.91
C PRO A 219 0.99 2.74 -28.36
N LEU A 220 -0.14 2.07 -28.62
CA LEU A 220 -0.57 1.68 -29.96
C LEU A 220 -1.01 2.88 -30.81
N HIS A 221 -1.44 3.98 -30.17
CA HIS A 221 -1.85 5.20 -30.86
C HIS A 221 -0.72 6.23 -30.95
N VAL A 222 -0.11 6.57 -29.82
CA VAL A 222 1.04 7.48 -29.72
C VAL A 222 2.07 6.87 -28.77
N PRO A 223 3.38 6.84 -29.12
CA PRO A 223 4.42 6.28 -28.27
C PRO A 223 4.42 6.87 -26.85
N LEU A 224 4.71 6.01 -25.85
CA LEU A 224 4.65 6.35 -24.43
C LEU A 224 5.43 7.62 -24.07
N GLU A 225 6.63 7.82 -24.63
CA GLU A 225 7.46 9.01 -24.38
C GLU A 225 6.72 10.31 -24.72
N LYS A 226 6.10 10.37 -25.91
CA LYS A 226 5.33 11.53 -26.34
C LYS A 226 4.08 11.71 -25.48
N THR A 227 3.37 10.63 -25.19
CA THR A 227 2.16 10.68 -24.35
C THR A 227 2.47 11.20 -22.95
N ALA A 228 3.62 10.81 -22.38
CA ALA A 228 4.10 11.32 -21.09
C ALA A 228 4.48 12.80 -21.15
N ASP A 229 5.10 13.29 -22.24
CA ASP A 229 5.39 14.72 -22.41
C ASP A 229 4.07 15.53 -22.52
N LEU A 230 3.08 15.02 -23.26
CA LEU A 230 1.75 15.65 -23.38
C LEU A 230 1.00 15.74 -22.04
N SER A 231 1.19 14.77 -21.14
CA SER A 231 0.54 14.75 -19.82
C SER A 231 1.10 15.82 -18.87
N GLN A 232 2.34 16.27 -19.07
CA GLN A 232 2.96 17.35 -18.29
C GLN A 232 2.43 18.73 -18.70
N GLU A 233 2.00 18.88 -19.96
CA GLU A 233 1.42 20.11 -20.51
C GLU A 233 -0.11 20.15 -20.40
N ILE A 234 -0.71 19.34 -19.51
CA ILE A 234 -2.16 19.19 -19.43
C ILE A 234 -2.89 20.48 -19.06
N ASP A 235 -2.21 21.40 -18.37
CA ASP A 235 -2.72 22.71 -17.96
C ASP A 235 -2.62 23.78 -19.06
N ALA A 236 -1.96 23.48 -20.18
CA ALA A 236 -1.90 24.40 -21.31
C ALA A 236 -3.29 24.63 -21.92
N ASP A 237 -3.57 25.89 -22.30
CA ASP A 237 -4.84 26.25 -22.93
C ASP A 237 -5.05 25.45 -24.23
N MET A 238 -6.06 24.60 -24.21
CA MET A 238 -6.53 23.85 -25.37
C MET A 238 -7.79 24.53 -25.91
N PRO A 239 -7.91 24.73 -27.24
CA PRO A 239 -9.15 25.16 -27.85
C PRO A 239 -10.30 24.23 -27.41
N PRO A 240 -11.53 24.77 -27.22
CA PRO A 240 -12.69 23.92 -26.96
C PRO A 240 -12.77 22.81 -28.00
N LEU A 241 -13.06 21.57 -27.57
CA LEU A 241 -13.08 20.41 -28.47
C LEU A 241 -14.03 20.60 -29.67
N GLN A 242 -15.04 21.45 -29.52
CA GLN A 242 -15.97 21.82 -30.57
C GLN A 242 -15.35 22.65 -31.71
N ASN A 243 -14.23 23.34 -31.42
CA ASN A 243 -13.48 24.22 -32.32
C ASN A 243 -12.13 23.61 -32.70
N ALA A 244 -11.97 22.29 -32.58
CA ALA A 244 -10.73 21.60 -32.87
C ALA A 244 -10.34 21.74 -34.36
N PRO A 245 -9.02 21.75 -34.67
CA PRO A 245 -8.53 21.95 -36.04
C PRO A 245 -9.03 20.85 -36.98
N SER A 246 -9.35 21.21 -38.22
CA SER A 246 -9.90 20.28 -39.23
C SER A 246 -8.93 19.16 -39.65
N ASN A 247 -7.62 19.36 -39.44
CA ASN A 247 -6.55 18.38 -39.68
C ASN A 247 -5.98 17.91 -38.34
N ALA A 248 -6.80 17.25 -37.53
CA ALA A 248 -6.38 16.71 -36.24
C ALA A 248 -5.26 15.67 -36.39
N VAL A 249 -4.18 15.87 -35.64
CA VAL A 249 -3.09 14.90 -35.51
C VAL A 249 -3.30 14.01 -34.28
N PRO A 250 -2.79 12.76 -34.28
CA PRO A 250 -2.91 11.84 -33.14
C PRO A 250 -2.50 12.47 -31.81
N GLU A 251 -1.43 13.27 -31.78
CA GLU A 251 -0.97 13.92 -30.54
C GLU A 251 -2.00 14.89 -29.94
N TYR A 252 -2.77 15.59 -30.79
CA TYR A 252 -3.84 16.49 -30.34
C TYR A 252 -5.01 15.68 -29.75
N THR A 253 -5.39 14.58 -30.41
CA THR A 253 -6.42 13.66 -29.92
C THR A 253 -6.02 13.03 -28.58
N THR A 254 -4.78 12.58 -28.44
CA THR A 254 -4.23 12.06 -27.18
C THR A 254 -4.25 13.10 -26.08
N ARG A 255 -3.84 14.36 -26.36
CA ARG A 255 -3.93 15.44 -25.37
C ARG A 255 -5.37 15.73 -24.94
N ALA A 256 -6.32 15.72 -25.88
CA ALA A 256 -7.74 15.86 -25.58
C ALA A 256 -8.28 14.72 -24.71
N ALA A 257 -7.91 13.47 -24.99
CA ALA A 257 -8.29 12.30 -24.19
C ALA A 257 -7.71 12.38 -22.77
N LEU A 258 -6.42 12.74 -22.64
CA LEU A 258 -5.77 12.99 -21.37
C LEU A 258 -6.50 14.08 -20.56
N LYS A 259 -6.92 15.17 -21.21
CA LYS A 259 -7.62 16.27 -20.54
C LYS A 259 -9.00 15.84 -20.04
N LEU A 260 -9.70 14.98 -20.78
CA LEU A 260 -10.96 14.39 -20.33
C LEU A 260 -10.76 13.47 -19.11
N ILE A 261 -9.76 12.58 -19.14
CA ILE A 261 -9.42 11.74 -17.98
C ILE A 261 -9.11 12.62 -16.76
N TRP A 262 -8.27 13.65 -16.95
CA TRP A 262 -7.91 14.59 -15.90
C TRP A 262 -9.15 15.31 -15.34
N ASN A 263 -10.02 15.86 -16.20
CA ASN A 263 -11.26 16.53 -15.80
C ASN A 263 -12.20 15.60 -15.01
N MET A 264 -12.33 14.33 -15.43
CA MET A 264 -13.15 13.34 -14.73
C MET A 264 -12.60 13.06 -13.33
N LEU A 265 -11.29 12.79 -13.22
CA LEU A 265 -10.63 12.47 -11.94
C LEU A 265 -10.76 13.61 -10.91
N HIS A 266 -10.62 14.87 -11.35
CA HIS A 266 -10.75 16.04 -10.47
C HIS A 266 -12.15 16.20 -9.86
N ARG A 267 -13.16 15.52 -10.41
CA ARG A 267 -14.54 15.55 -9.90
C ARG A 267 -14.96 14.25 -9.22
N THR A 268 -14.09 13.24 -9.18
CA THR A 268 -14.36 11.96 -8.49
C THR A 268 -14.05 12.04 -7.00
N ASP A 269 -14.89 11.40 -6.19
CA ASP A 269 -14.61 11.12 -4.78
C ASP A 269 -13.87 9.78 -4.60
N ALA A 270 -13.66 9.34 -3.36
CA ALA A 270 -13.01 8.07 -3.07
C ALA A 270 -13.73 6.84 -3.68
N THR A 271 -15.05 6.85 -3.71
CA THR A 271 -15.86 5.74 -4.24
C THR A 271 -15.74 5.68 -5.76
N GLN A 272 -15.91 6.82 -6.42
CA GLN A 272 -15.83 6.93 -7.87
C GLN A 272 -14.40 6.70 -8.37
N LEU A 273 -13.40 7.15 -7.63
CA LEU A 273 -12.00 6.86 -7.94
C LEU A 273 -11.70 5.36 -7.87
N ARG A 274 -12.23 4.65 -6.87
CA ARG A 274 -12.09 3.18 -6.80
C ARG A 274 -12.69 2.51 -8.03
N ILE A 275 -13.89 2.94 -8.44
CA ILE A 275 -14.54 2.45 -9.66
C ILE A 275 -13.66 2.75 -10.89
N PHE A 276 -13.05 3.93 -10.95
CA PHE A 276 -12.14 4.32 -12.03
C PHE A 276 -10.94 3.39 -12.13
N VAL A 277 -10.23 3.18 -11.02
CA VAL A 277 -9.07 2.27 -10.95
C VAL A 277 -9.46 0.84 -11.33
N MET A 278 -10.58 0.33 -10.82
CA MET A 278 -11.04 -1.02 -11.14
C MET A 278 -11.37 -1.19 -12.63
N ASN A 279 -11.99 -0.19 -13.27
CA ASN A 279 -12.25 -0.23 -14.71
C ASN A 279 -10.95 -0.10 -15.54
N THR A 280 -9.97 0.67 -15.08
CA THR A 280 -8.64 0.70 -15.70
C THR A 280 -7.94 -0.66 -15.61
N LEU A 281 -8.02 -1.34 -14.46
CA LEU A 281 -7.47 -2.68 -14.29
C LEU A 281 -8.18 -3.71 -15.17
N ALA A 282 -9.52 -3.68 -15.23
CA ALA A 282 -10.30 -4.53 -16.13
C ALA A 282 -9.93 -4.31 -17.60
N TYR A 283 -9.67 -3.06 -18.00
CA TYR A 283 -9.14 -2.74 -19.33
C TYR A 283 -7.77 -3.37 -19.57
N LEU A 284 -6.83 -3.24 -18.63
CA LEU A 284 -5.50 -3.82 -18.73
C LEU A 284 -5.54 -5.36 -18.77
N ASP A 285 -6.48 -5.97 -18.03
CA ASP A 285 -6.71 -7.42 -17.99
C ASP A 285 -7.25 -7.98 -19.32
N GLY A 286 -7.68 -7.13 -20.26
CA GLY A 286 -8.24 -7.55 -21.55
C GLY A 286 -9.71 -7.94 -21.46
N GLU A 287 -10.45 -7.48 -20.45
CA GLU A 287 -11.90 -7.68 -20.41
C GLU A 287 -12.58 -7.05 -21.64
N CYS A 288 -13.76 -7.58 -22.01
CA CYS A 288 -14.52 -7.19 -23.20
C CYS A 288 -13.85 -7.53 -24.56
N GLN A 289 -13.33 -8.76 -24.70
CA GLN A 289 -12.78 -9.31 -25.95
C GLN A 289 -11.52 -8.60 -26.48
N ARG A 290 -10.78 -7.91 -25.59
CA ARG A 290 -9.47 -7.31 -25.91
C ARG A 290 -8.33 -8.24 -25.48
N PRO A 291 -7.14 -8.16 -26.12
CA PRO A 291 -5.95 -8.77 -25.55
C PRO A 291 -5.54 -8.03 -24.25
N SER A 292 -4.97 -8.77 -23.31
CA SER A 292 -4.35 -8.20 -22.11
C SER A 292 -3.25 -7.21 -22.52
N SER A 293 -3.28 -6.00 -21.93
CA SER A 293 -2.30 -4.94 -22.16
C SER A 293 -1.15 -4.97 -21.15
N TRP A 294 -1.06 -6.00 -20.33
CA TRP A 294 0.13 -6.34 -19.54
C TRP A 294 1.24 -6.86 -20.47
N GLU A 295 1.75 -5.99 -21.33
CA GLU A 295 2.92 -6.24 -22.19
C GLU A 295 4.21 -5.84 -21.46
N ASP A 296 5.38 -6.17 -22.05
CA ASP A 296 6.69 -5.70 -21.58
C ASP A 296 6.95 -4.23 -21.95
N ASN A 297 5.98 -3.38 -21.66
CA ASN A 297 6.12 -1.94 -21.72
C ASN A 297 5.72 -1.32 -20.36
N GLU A 298 6.09 -0.07 -20.17
CA GLU A 298 5.88 0.63 -18.89
C GLU A 298 4.54 1.38 -18.84
N TRP A 299 3.68 1.21 -19.84
CA TRP A 299 2.41 1.92 -19.92
C TRP A 299 1.51 1.58 -18.74
N SER A 300 1.37 0.30 -18.41
CA SER A 300 0.55 -0.14 -17.27
C SER A 300 0.96 0.53 -15.94
N LEU A 301 2.27 0.70 -15.70
CA LEU A 301 2.80 1.42 -14.54
C LEU A 301 2.50 2.91 -14.65
N TRP A 302 2.77 3.51 -15.82
CA TRP A 302 2.58 4.93 -16.07
C TRP A 302 1.11 5.36 -15.87
N ILE A 303 0.13 4.62 -16.41
CA ILE A 303 -1.28 4.99 -16.26
C ILE A 303 -1.75 4.92 -14.82
N LEU A 304 -1.38 3.86 -14.09
CA LEU A 304 -1.82 3.67 -12.72
C LEU A 304 -1.19 4.71 -11.79
N ALA A 305 0.09 5.05 -11.99
CA ALA A 305 0.75 6.15 -11.29
C ALA A 305 0.14 7.52 -11.65
N LEU A 306 -0.30 7.70 -12.90
CA LEU A 306 -0.99 8.91 -13.34
C LEU A 306 -2.32 9.12 -12.62
N LEU A 307 -3.10 8.05 -12.41
CA LEU A 307 -4.36 8.11 -11.68
C LEU A 307 -4.15 8.67 -10.28
N VAL A 308 -3.12 8.23 -9.54
CA VAL A 308 -2.80 8.77 -8.21
C VAL A 308 -2.47 10.25 -8.28
N GLN A 309 -1.64 10.64 -9.25
CA GLN A 309 -1.17 12.01 -9.39
C GLN A 309 -2.32 13.00 -9.66
N TRP A 310 -3.23 12.62 -10.55
CA TRP A 310 -4.34 13.46 -10.98
C TRP A 310 -5.57 13.37 -10.07
N SER A 311 -5.59 12.44 -9.13
CA SER A 311 -6.66 12.33 -8.16
C SER A 311 -6.58 13.44 -7.10
N PRO A 312 -7.74 13.91 -6.60
CA PRO A 312 -7.80 14.83 -5.46
C PRO A 312 -7.01 14.28 -4.26
N PRO A 313 -6.24 15.12 -3.52
CA PRO A 313 -5.43 14.67 -2.39
C PRO A 313 -6.21 13.85 -1.35
N THR A 314 -7.49 14.16 -1.16
CA THR A 314 -8.40 13.50 -0.21
C THR A 314 -8.79 12.08 -0.59
N SER A 315 -8.55 11.64 -1.83
CA SER A 315 -8.92 10.30 -2.31
C SER A 315 -7.75 9.46 -2.80
N ARG A 316 -6.53 10.02 -2.90
CA ARG A 316 -5.33 9.32 -3.44
C ARG A 316 -5.04 7.96 -2.79
N TYR A 317 -5.29 7.83 -1.49
CA TYR A 317 -5.06 6.59 -0.73
C TYR A 317 -5.84 5.39 -1.30
N ILE A 318 -6.96 5.64 -1.99
CA ILE A 318 -7.77 4.60 -2.62
C ILE A 318 -7.00 3.82 -3.67
N VAL A 319 -6.10 4.46 -4.43
CA VAL A 319 -5.42 3.79 -5.53
C VAL A 319 -4.46 2.71 -5.00
N PRO A 320 -3.52 2.97 -4.06
CA PRO A 320 -2.74 1.92 -3.43
C PRO A 320 -3.56 0.75 -2.87
N HIS A 321 -4.64 1.04 -2.15
CA HIS A 321 -5.51 0.00 -1.58
C HIS A 321 -6.23 -0.83 -2.66
N ALA A 322 -6.68 -0.17 -3.73
CA ALA A 322 -7.30 -0.82 -4.88
C ALA A 322 -6.32 -1.76 -5.61
N LEU A 323 -5.04 -1.36 -5.73
CA LEU A 323 -4.00 -2.19 -6.33
C LEU A 323 -3.71 -3.43 -5.48
N VAL A 324 -3.54 -3.27 -4.16
CA VAL A 324 -3.33 -4.39 -3.23
C VAL A 324 -4.53 -5.33 -3.19
N GLN A 325 -5.75 -4.79 -3.21
CA GLN A 325 -6.95 -5.62 -3.31
C GLN A 325 -6.98 -6.41 -4.64
N SER A 326 -6.58 -5.79 -5.76
CA SER A 326 -6.52 -6.45 -7.07
C SER A 326 -5.46 -7.56 -7.12
N LEU A 327 -4.38 -7.43 -6.34
CA LEU A 327 -3.39 -8.50 -6.17
C LEU A 327 -4.00 -9.72 -5.46
N THR A 328 -4.86 -9.51 -4.45
CA THR A 328 -5.40 -10.60 -3.62
C THR A 328 -6.67 -11.26 -4.19
N MET A 329 -7.49 -10.54 -4.97
CA MET A 329 -8.75 -11.11 -5.49
C MET A 329 -8.57 -11.99 -6.73
N THR A 330 -7.57 -11.73 -7.58
CA THR A 330 -7.44 -12.39 -8.89
C THR A 330 -6.54 -13.64 -8.83
N LYS A 331 -7.11 -14.78 -8.40
CA LYS A 331 -6.37 -16.04 -8.17
C LYS A 331 -5.61 -16.57 -9.41
N ASN A 332 -6.15 -16.38 -10.61
CA ASN A 332 -5.57 -16.90 -11.87
C ASN A 332 -4.88 -15.82 -12.73
N ALA A 333 -4.42 -14.73 -12.12
CA ALA A 333 -3.68 -13.68 -12.83
C ALA A 333 -2.32 -14.19 -13.36
N SER A 334 -1.87 -13.66 -14.51
CA SER A 334 -0.52 -13.90 -15.01
C SER A 334 0.54 -13.35 -14.06
N ASN A 335 1.72 -13.98 -14.00
CA ASN A 335 2.82 -13.49 -13.16
C ASN A 335 3.26 -12.08 -13.56
N LEU A 336 3.23 -11.75 -14.85
CA LEU A 336 3.53 -10.40 -15.33
C LEU A 336 2.55 -9.35 -14.78
N ARG A 337 1.25 -9.62 -14.72
CA ARG A 337 0.28 -8.70 -14.09
C ARG A 337 0.63 -8.46 -12.62
N LYS A 338 0.90 -9.54 -11.87
CA LYS A 338 1.21 -9.47 -10.44
C LYS A 338 2.46 -8.63 -10.18
N THR A 339 3.55 -8.90 -10.90
CA THR A 339 4.80 -8.16 -10.76
C THR A 339 4.65 -6.70 -11.19
N ARG A 340 3.88 -6.41 -12.24
CA ARG A 340 3.59 -5.03 -12.68
C ARG A 340 2.78 -4.23 -11.66
N LEU A 341 1.84 -4.87 -10.96
CA LEU A 341 1.09 -4.22 -9.86
C LEU A 341 2.01 -3.90 -8.67
N LEU A 342 2.90 -4.82 -8.29
CA LEU A 342 3.91 -4.58 -7.25
C LEU A 342 4.90 -3.47 -7.65
N GLN A 343 5.37 -3.46 -8.90
CA GLN A 343 6.21 -2.38 -9.43
C GLN A 343 5.48 -1.04 -9.45
N THR A 344 4.20 -1.03 -9.81
CA THR A 344 3.37 0.19 -9.79
C THR A 344 3.27 0.76 -8.38
N MET A 345 3.09 -0.10 -7.37
CA MET A 345 3.11 0.30 -5.96
C MET A 345 4.43 0.96 -5.58
N HIS A 346 5.56 0.37 -5.96
CA HIS A 346 6.88 0.98 -5.76
C HIS A 346 6.98 2.37 -6.40
N VAL A 347 6.60 2.51 -7.68
CA VAL A 347 6.62 3.80 -8.39
C VAL A 347 5.75 4.86 -7.70
N ILE A 348 4.57 4.47 -7.20
CA ILE A 348 3.66 5.38 -6.49
C ILE A 348 4.27 5.86 -5.17
N LEU A 349 4.91 4.97 -4.41
CA LEU A 349 5.44 5.24 -3.08
C LEU A 349 6.80 5.96 -3.11
N GLU A 350 7.66 5.64 -4.08
CA GLU A 350 8.93 6.33 -4.28
C GLU A 350 8.71 7.78 -4.74
N ARG A 351 7.65 7.99 -5.54
CA ARG A 351 7.24 9.32 -5.94
C ARG A 351 6.77 10.09 -4.72
N ARG A 352 7.30 11.30 -4.54
CA ARG A 352 6.86 12.27 -3.50
C ARG A 352 5.48 12.88 -3.79
N THR A 353 4.55 12.09 -4.31
CA THR A 353 3.13 12.45 -4.28
C THR A 353 2.64 12.31 -2.86
N ASP A 354 2.14 13.41 -2.28
CA ASP A 354 1.57 13.37 -0.94
C ASP A 354 0.28 12.53 -0.96
N ILE A 355 0.30 11.40 -0.26
CA ILE A 355 -0.86 10.51 -0.10
C ILE A 355 -1.23 10.52 1.39
N VAL A 356 -2.25 11.30 1.74
CA VAL A 356 -2.77 11.38 3.10
C VAL A 356 -3.82 10.29 3.30
N GLY A 357 -3.81 9.64 4.48
CA GLY A 357 -4.81 8.63 4.83
C GLY A 357 -4.50 7.21 4.36
N LEU A 358 -3.23 6.90 4.06
CA LEU A 358 -2.80 5.51 3.85
C LEU A 358 -2.92 4.73 5.16
N ASN A 359 -3.65 3.61 5.11
CA ASN A 359 -3.64 2.64 6.19
C ASN A 359 -2.52 1.64 5.91
N MET A 360 -1.37 1.87 6.53
CA MET A 360 -0.17 1.06 6.31
C MET A 360 -0.35 -0.39 6.76
N THR A 361 -1.13 -0.62 7.83
CA THR A 361 -1.43 -1.98 8.32
C THR A 361 -2.24 -2.76 7.31
N ASP A 362 -3.31 -2.19 6.74
CA ASP A 362 -4.12 -2.87 5.72
C ASP A 362 -3.31 -3.19 4.45
N LEU A 363 -2.42 -2.26 4.05
CA LEU A 363 -1.53 -2.48 2.92
C LEU A 363 -0.54 -3.61 3.20
N LEU A 364 0.11 -3.60 4.37
CA LEU A 364 1.02 -4.67 4.79
C LEU A 364 0.31 -6.02 4.84
N ASP A 365 -0.86 -6.10 5.49
CA ASP A 365 -1.64 -7.34 5.59
C ASP A 365 -2.07 -7.86 4.22
N GLY A 366 -2.41 -6.97 3.28
CA GLY A 366 -2.71 -7.35 1.90
C GLY A 366 -1.50 -7.93 1.16
N HIS A 367 -0.31 -7.37 1.35
CA HIS A 367 0.93 -7.93 0.79
C HIS A 367 1.32 -9.26 1.45
N VAL A 368 1.17 -9.38 2.78
CA VAL A 368 1.44 -10.61 3.52
C VAL A 368 0.48 -11.73 3.08
N TYR A 369 -0.81 -11.41 2.93
CA TYR A 369 -1.78 -12.37 2.40
C TYR A 369 -1.41 -12.82 0.98
N PHE A 370 -1.04 -11.88 0.11
CA PHE A 370 -0.60 -12.19 -1.24
C PHE A 370 0.67 -13.09 -1.25
N LEU A 371 1.67 -12.75 -0.43
CA LEU A 371 2.91 -13.53 -0.25
C LEU A 371 2.59 -14.96 0.18
N LEU A 372 1.83 -15.13 1.27
CA LEU A 372 1.48 -16.43 1.81
C LEU A 372 0.69 -17.26 0.80
N SER A 373 -0.27 -16.66 0.09
CA SER A 373 -1.04 -17.36 -0.94
C SER A 373 -0.17 -17.91 -2.08
N HIS A 374 0.94 -17.23 -2.43
CA HIS A 374 1.87 -17.68 -3.47
C HIS A 374 2.84 -18.71 -2.94
N VAL A 375 3.44 -18.48 -1.77
CA VAL A 375 4.39 -19.41 -1.15
C VAL A 375 3.73 -20.76 -0.85
N GLN A 376 2.48 -20.74 -0.39
CA GLN A 376 1.71 -21.97 -0.11
C GLN A 376 1.29 -22.71 -1.38
N ALA A 377 1.13 -22.01 -2.52
CA ALA A 377 0.78 -22.62 -3.79
C ALA A 377 2.02 -23.15 -4.55
N ASN A 378 3.09 -22.37 -4.59
CA ASN A 378 4.37 -22.71 -5.21
C ASN A 378 5.52 -21.94 -4.54
N PRO A 379 6.23 -22.55 -3.57
CA PRO A 379 7.34 -21.88 -2.87
C PRO A 379 8.56 -21.62 -3.78
N TYR A 380 8.63 -22.26 -4.96
CA TYR A 380 9.74 -22.10 -5.89
C TYR A 380 9.55 -20.96 -6.90
N ASP A 381 8.43 -20.22 -6.86
CA ASP A 381 8.27 -18.98 -7.65
C ASP A 381 9.03 -17.82 -6.99
N LEU A 382 10.36 -17.90 -7.04
CA LEU A 382 11.27 -16.92 -6.46
C LEU A 382 11.02 -15.51 -6.98
N THR A 383 10.59 -15.37 -8.23
CA THR A 383 10.36 -14.06 -8.85
C THR A 383 9.21 -13.30 -8.20
N THR A 384 8.07 -13.95 -8.00
CA THR A 384 6.90 -13.32 -7.37
C THR A 384 7.12 -13.13 -5.87
N VAL A 385 7.75 -14.11 -5.20
CA VAL A 385 8.04 -14.04 -3.77
C VAL A 385 8.99 -12.89 -3.47
N GLN A 386 10.14 -12.81 -4.17
CA GLN A 386 11.11 -11.74 -3.97
C GLN A 386 10.51 -10.37 -4.33
N ALA A 387 9.78 -10.26 -5.43
CA ALA A 387 9.11 -9.00 -5.80
C ALA A 387 8.12 -8.51 -4.72
N THR A 388 7.49 -9.44 -4.00
CA THR A 388 6.58 -9.11 -2.89
C THR A 388 7.35 -8.66 -1.65
N ILE A 389 8.46 -9.33 -1.31
CA ILE A 389 9.36 -8.94 -0.22
C ILE A 389 9.91 -7.52 -0.47
N ASP A 390 10.38 -7.26 -1.69
CA ASP A 390 10.88 -5.95 -2.11
C ASP A 390 9.77 -4.88 -2.02
N ALA A 391 8.54 -5.20 -2.44
CA ALA A 391 7.40 -4.29 -2.33
C ALA A 391 7.05 -3.95 -0.88
N ILE A 392 7.14 -4.90 0.06
CA ILE A 392 6.97 -4.66 1.49
C ILE A 392 8.07 -3.72 2.02
N CYS A 393 9.32 -3.90 1.57
CA CYS A 393 10.42 -3.00 1.95
C CYS A 393 10.19 -1.59 1.42
N HIS A 394 9.76 -1.44 0.16
CA HIS A 394 9.41 -0.15 -0.42
C HIS A 394 8.23 0.53 0.31
N LEU A 395 7.27 -0.25 0.78
CA LEU A 395 6.18 0.24 1.62
C LEU A 395 6.71 0.79 2.95
N ALA A 396 7.63 0.08 3.60
CA ALA A 396 8.24 0.54 4.85
C ALA A 396 9.08 1.83 4.66
N SER A 397 9.75 1.98 3.51
CA SER A 397 10.52 3.19 3.16
C SER A 397 9.65 4.44 3.05
N TYR A 398 8.37 4.30 2.74
CA TYR A 398 7.40 5.40 2.77
C TYR A 398 6.95 5.66 4.20
N THR A 399 7.75 6.42 4.95
CA THR A 399 7.51 6.68 6.38
C THR A 399 6.38 7.68 6.61
N VAL A 400 5.26 7.20 7.16
CA VAL A 400 4.09 8.02 7.52
C VAL A 400 4.13 8.50 8.98
N TYR A 401 4.75 7.72 9.87
CA TYR A 401 4.94 8.02 11.30
C TYR A 401 6.25 7.39 11.82
N SER A 402 6.71 7.80 13.02
CA SER A 402 8.03 7.44 13.56
C SER A 402 8.18 5.94 13.83
N ASP A 403 7.15 5.32 14.38
CA ASP A 403 7.20 3.94 14.89
C ASP A 403 6.73 2.93 13.83
N GLN A 404 6.72 3.33 12.55
CA GLN A 404 6.16 2.51 11.47
C GLN A 404 6.94 1.21 11.27
N LEU A 405 8.27 1.27 11.36
CA LEU A 405 9.08 0.07 11.18
C LEU A 405 8.86 -0.93 12.32
N ASP A 406 8.72 -0.43 13.55
CA ASP A 406 8.37 -1.23 14.74
C ASP A 406 7.04 -1.95 14.54
N ASP A 407 6.01 -1.20 14.14
CA ASP A 407 4.66 -1.73 13.89
C ASP A 407 4.66 -2.77 12.75
N PHE A 408 5.53 -2.61 11.73
CA PHE A 408 5.67 -3.59 10.65
C PHE A 408 6.25 -4.91 11.15
N VAL A 409 7.35 -4.86 11.91
CA VAL A 409 8.00 -6.06 12.47
C VAL A 409 7.04 -6.80 13.41
N GLU A 410 6.35 -6.07 14.29
CA GLU A 410 5.37 -6.63 15.22
C GLU A 410 4.21 -7.33 14.50
N GLN A 411 3.76 -6.78 13.36
CA GLN A 411 2.64 -7.33 12.59
C GLN A 411 2.93 -8.70 11.95
N PHE A 412 4.21 -9.08 11.72
CA PHE A 412 4.54 -10.40 11.18
C PHE A 412 4.28 -11.55 12.17
N THR A 413 4.43 -11.28 13.46
CA THR A 413 4.26 -12.27 14.54
C THR A 413 2.91 -12.99 14.52
N PRO A 414 1.75 -12.30 14.53
CA PRO A 414 0.46 -12.98 14.47
C PRO A 414 0.26 -13.80 13.19
N HIS A 415 0.86 -13.39 12.06
CA HIS A 415 0.80 -14.16 10.82
C HIS A 415 1.62 -15.45 10.90
N MET A 416 2.84 -15.40 11.44
CA MET A 416 3.68 -16.59 11.66
C MET A 416 3.00 -17.60 12.59
N LEU A 417 2.44 -17.12 13.72
CA LEU A 417 1.73 -17.98 14.67
C LEU A 417 0.47 -18.61 14.06
N ARG A 418 -0.29 -17.85 13.25
CA ARG A 418 -1.47 -18.36 12.55
C ARG A 418 -1.12 -19.48 11.57
N VAL A 419 -0.02 -19.33 10.82
CA VAL A 419 0.49 -20.36 9.91
C VAL A 419 0.82 -21.66 10.66
N LEU A 420 1.51 -21.56 11.80
CA LEU A 420 1.89 -22.74 12.58
C LEU A 420 0.68 -23.44 13.22
N GLN A 421 -0.32 -22.66 13.65
CA GLN A 421 -1.56 -23.16 14.26
C GLN A 421 -2.53 -23.77 13.23
N ASP A 422 -2.37 -23.48 11.94
CA ASP A 422 -3.23 -24.04 10.89
C ASP A 422 -2.99 -25.55 10.73
N SER A 423 -4.03 -26.35 11.00
CA SER A 423 -3.99 -27.81 10.88
C SER A 423 -4.08 -28.31 9.44
N HIS A 424 -4.47 -27.47 8.48
CA HIS A 424 -4.62 -27.85 7.08
C HIS A 424 -3.32 -27.77 6.29
N LEU A 425 -2.30 -27.06 6.80
CA LEU A 425 -1.01 -26.90 6.14
C LEU A 425 -0.06 -28.04 6.51
N SER A 426 0.69 -28.56 5.53
CA SER A 426 1.78 -29.51 5.79
C SER A 426 2.98 -28.83 6.47
N ASP A 427 3.83 -29.60 7.14
CA ASP A 427 5.02 -29.08 7.81
C ASP A 427 5.98 -28.36 6.84
N ASP A 428 6.12 -28.87 5.60
CA ASP A 428 6.89 -28.20 4.54
C ASP A 428 6.26 -26.83 4.20
N THR A 429 4.94 -26.78 4.03
CA THR A 429 4.22 -25.54 3.70
C THR A 429 4.32 -24.52 4.82
N LYS A 430 4.26 -24.97 6.09
CA LYS A 430 4.49 -24.14 7.28
C LYS A 430 5.91 -23.58 7.28
N THR A 431 6.90 -24.42 6.98
CA THR A 431 8.31 -24.03 6.90
C THR A 431 8.53 -22.95 5.84
N HIS A 432 8.06 -23.17 4.61
CA HIS A 432 8.19 -22.18 3.53
C HIS A 432 7.49 -20.87 3.85
N SER A 433 6.29 -20.93 4.44
CA SER A 433 5.50 -19.76 4.82
C SER A 433 6.20 -18.93 5.89
N VAL A 434 6.69 -19.57 6.96
CA VAL A 434 7.42 -18.88 8.03
C VAL A 434 8.76 -18.35 7.52
N ASN A 435 9.47 -19.10 6.68
CA ASN A 435 10.70 -18.65 6.02
C ASN A 435 10.46 -17.35 5.22
N ALA A 436 9.38 -17.27 4.44
CA ALA A 436 9.05 -16.07 3.67
C ALA A 436 8.76 -14.86 4.58
N LEU A 437 8.04 -15.05 5.69
CA LEU A 437 7.76 -13.98 6.65
C LEU A 437 9.01 -13.51 7.39
N LEU A 438 9.88 -14.43 7.80
CA LEU A 438 11.17 -14.11 8.41
C LEU A 438 12.11 -13.40 7.42
N ALA A 439 12.10 -13.81 6.15
CA ALA A 439 12.83 -13.13 5.09
C ALA A 439 12.33 -11.69 4.88
N CYS A 440 11.03 -11.41 5.06
CA CYS A 440 10.51 -10.03 5.08
C CYS A 440 11.13 -9.22 6.22
N ILE A 441 11.16 -9.74 7.45
CA ILE A 441 11.76 -9.05 8.60
C ILE A 441 13.26 -8.79 8.35
N GLN A 442 13.98 -9.79 7.85
CA GLN A 442 15.41 -9.68 7.54
C GLN A 442 15.67 -8.62 6.46
N ALA A 443 14.86 -8.60 5.40
CA ALA A 443 14.95 -7.61 4.34
C ALA A 443 14.61 -6.20 4.85
N LEU A 444 13.60 -6.05 5.72
CA LEU A 444 13.24 -4.76 6.32
C LEU A 444 14.40 -4.16 7.14
N VAL A 445 14.98 -4.96 8.03
CA VAL A 445 16.11 -4.54 8.88
C VAL A 445 17.33 -4.15 8.03
N ARG A 446 17.64 -4.93 6.99
CA ARG A 446 18.78 -4.65 6.11
C ARG A 446 18.58 -3.48 5.16
N THR A 447 17.36 -3.22 4.72
CA THR A 447 17.07 -2.08 3.83
C THR A 447 17.09 -0.75 4.60
N HIS A 448 16.74 -0.79 5.89
CA HIS A 448 16.65 0.38 6.77
C HIS A 448 17.83 0.47 7.74
N THR A 449 19.06 0.44 7.22
CA THR A 449 20.32 0.40 8.00
C THR A 449 20.60 1.61 8.90
N GLN A 450 19.71 2.59 8.96
CA GLN A 450 19.81 3.76 9.85
C GLN A 450 18.67 3.84 10.86
N SER A 451 17.70 2.91 10.78
CA SER A 451 16.55 2.84 11.66
C SER A 451 16.79 1.78 12.72
N HIS A 452 16.77 2.19 13.98
CA HIS A 452 16.80 1.28 15.11
C HIS A 452 15.43 0.61 15.26
N VAL A 453 15.41 -0.72 15.29
CA VAL A 453 14.20 -1.48 15.63
C VAL A 453 14.39 -2.02 17.05
N PRO A 454 13.60 -1.58 18.04
CA PRO A 454 13.81 -1.98 19.41
C PRO A 454 13.58 -3.47 19.64
N LEU A 455 14.37 -4.09 20.52
CA LEU A 455 14.33 -5.53 20.80
C LEU A 455 12.94 -6.00 21.30
N ARG A 456 12.16 -5.11 21.91
CA ARG A 456 10.78 -5.39 22.35
C ARG A 456 9.81 -5.70 21.21
N THR A 457 10.09 -5.25 19.98
CA THR A 457 9.24 -5.49 18.80
C THR A 457 9.19 -6.97 18.40
N TRP A 458 10.20 -7.74 18.81
CA TRP A 458 10.27 -9.20 18.68
C TRP A 458 9.45 -9.94 19.75
N SER A 459 8.73 -9.24 20.63
CA SER A 459 7.91 -9.92 21.63
C SER A 459 6.92 -10.89 20.98
N SER A 460 6.74 -12.05 21.63
CA SER A 460 5.93 -13.18 21.14
C SER A 460 6.51 -13.97 19.97
N THR A 461 7.58 -13.52 19.29
CA THR A 461 8.24 -14.34 18.26
C THR A 461 8.98 -15.54 18.86
N GLU A 462 9.41 -15.45 20.11
CA GLU A 462 10.09 -16.54 20.82
C GLU A 462 9.26 -17.82 20.93
N ALA A 463 7.93 -17.73 20.76
CA ALA A 463 7.05 -18.89 20.70
C ALA A 463 7.38 -19.82 19.51
N LEU A 464 8.04 -19.32 18.46
CA LEU A 464 8.53 -20.11 17.32
C LEU A 464 9.53 -21.20 17.76
N LEU A 465 10.25 -21.00 18.86
CA LEU A 465 11.15 -22.03 19.44
C LEU A 465 10.40 -23.25 19.97
N SER A 466 9.11 -23.12 20.27
CA SER A 466 8.26 -24.25 20.66
C SER A 466 7.78 -25.08 19.47
N SER A 467 8.12 -24.69 18.24
CA SER A 467 7.73 -25.43 17.04
C SER A 467 8.35 -26.84 17.01
N PRO A 468 7.57 -27.88 16.69
CA PRO A 468 8.11 -29.23 16.51
C PRO A 468 9.04 -29.31 15.28
N ILE A 469 8.89 -28.39 14.33
CA ILE A 469 9.63 -28.38 13.06
C ILE A 469 11.01 -27.72 13.29
N PRO A 470 12.14 -28.45 13.19
CA PRO A 470 13.46 -27.89 13.44
C PRO A 470 13.82 -26.74 12.50
N ALA A 471 13.44 -26.83 11.23
CA ALA A 471 13.68 -25.79 10.24
C ALA A 471 13.10 -24.42 10.65
N VAL A 472 11.90 -24.41 11.24
CA VAL A 472 11.27 -23.17 11.74
C VAL A 472 12.09 -22.54 12.87
N ARG A 473 12.58 -23.35 13.82
CA ARG A 473 13.40 -22.87 14.94
C ARG A 473 14.75 -22.32 14.46
N VAL A 474 15.40 -23.04 13.55
CA VAL A 474 16.68 -22.66 12.94
C VAL A 474 16.56 -21.36 12.17
N LEU A 475 15.54 -21.22 11.31
CA LEU A 475 15.27 -19.99 10.58
C LEU A 475 15.02 -18.82 11.52
N TYR A 476 14.17 -19.01 12.55
CA TYR A 476 13.90 -17.96 13.53
C TYR A 476 15.16 -17.48 14.26
N LEU A 477 15.96 -18.41 14.81
CA LEU A 477 17.20 -18.05 15.52
C LEU A 477 18.20 -17.35 14.59
N HIS A 478 18.29 -17.78 13.33
CA HIS A 478 19.14 -17.13 12.34
C HIS A 478 18.67 -15.70 12.04
N THR A 479 17.38 -15.49 11.78
CA THR A 479 16.83 -14.15 11.51
C THR A 479 17.02 -13.22 12.71
N LEU A 480 16.77 -13.70 13.93
CA LEU A 480 17.01 -12.94 15.17
C LEU A 480 18.50 -12.60 15.33
N HIS A 481 19.40 -13.53 15.02
CA HIS A 481 20.84 -13.28 15.04
C HIS A 481 21.25 -12.20 14.04
N VAL A 482 20.78 -12.25 12.79
CA VAL A 482 21.08 -11.24 11.75
C VAL A 482 20.57 -9.85 12.16
N TYR A 483 19.37 -9.78 12.74
CA TYR A 483 18.85 -8.54 13.29
C TYR A 483 19.75 -8.00 14.42
N LEU A 484 20.09 -8.83 15.41
CA LEU A 484 20.95 -8.42 16.52
C LEU A 484 22.36 -8.01 16.06
N GLN A 485 22.90 -8.63 15.01
CA GLN A 485 24.16 -8.20 14.36
C GLN A 485 24.03 -6.79 13.79
N THR A 486 22.90 -6.49 13.15
CA THR A 486 22.63 -5.14 12.61
C THR A 486 22.52 -4.12 13.75
N GLU A 487 21.81 -4.44 14.83
CA GLU A 487 21.70 -3.57 16.00
C GLU A 487 23.03 -3.36 16.73
N ALA A 488 23.83 -4.40 16.89
CA ALA A 488 25.17 -4.29 17.47
C ALA A 488 26.05 -3.35 16.64
N TRP A 489 26.01 -3.48 15.31
CA TRP A 489 26.71 -2.58 14.39
C TRP A 489 26.21 -1.13 14.53
N LEU A 490 24.91 -0.89 14.63
CA LEU A 490 24.33 0.45 14.86
C LEU A 490 24.80 1.09 16.16
N ILE A 491 24.92 0.29 17.22
CA ILE A 491 25.45 0.74 18.52
C ILE A 491 26.93 1.08 18.41
N GLU A 492 27.72 0.26 17.71
CA GLU A 492 29.15 0.54 17.47
C GLU A 492 29.38 1.82 16.66
N GLN A 493 28.53 2.10 15.69
CA GLN A 493 28.55 3.36 14.93
C GLN A 493 28.01 4.57 15.72
N GLY A 494 27.44 4.36 16.92
CA GLY A 494 26.84 5.40 17.74
C GLY A 494 25.50 5.93 17.22
N VAL A 495 24.87 5.22 16.27
CA VAL A 495 23.55 5.56 15.71
C VAL A 495 22.44 5.14 16.69
N ALA A 496 22.58 3.96 17.28
CA ALA A 496 21.67 3.44 18.30
C ALA A 496 22.33 3.43 19.69
N LYS A 497 21.49 3.37 20.74
CA LYS A 497 21.96 3.16 22.12
C LYS A 497 21.69 1.72 22.52
N ARG A 498 22.42 1.23 23.52
CA ARG A 498 22.12 -0.06 24.15
C ARG A 498 20.71 -0.04 24.70
N GLU A 499 20.02 -1.16 24.51
CA GLU A 499 18.63 -1.35 24.93
C GLU A 499 18.48 -1.18 26.44
N PRO A 500 17.55 -0.34 26.91
CA PRO A 500 17.31 -0.21 28.33
C PRO A 500 16.68 -1.50 28.86
N VAL A 501 17.09 -1.90 30.07
CA VAL A 501 16.56 -3.10 30.74
C VAL A 501 15.03 -3.06 30.81
N SER A 502 14.43 -1.88 30.94
CA SER A 502 12.98 -1.76 31.02
C SER A 502 12.19 -2.17 29.80
N GLU A 503 12.80 -2.08 28.62
CA GLU A 503 12.08 -2.33 27.38
C GLU A 503 12.23 -3.76 26.92
N CYS A 504 13.40 -4.38 27.13
CA CYS A 504 13.69 -5.70 26.57
C CYS A 504 13.63 -6.86 27.56
N ILE A 505 13.65 -6.63 28.88
CA ILE A 505 13.80 -7.71 29.86
C ILE A 505 12.67 -8.75 29.80
N SER A 506 11.43 -8.33 29.50
CA SER A 506 10.29 -9.23 29.39
C SER A 506 10.49 -10.24 28.25
N PHE A 507 10.80 -9.74 27.04
CA PHE A 507 11.14 -10.57 25.88
C PHE A 507 12.31 -11.52 26.20
N LEU A 508 13.37 -11.02 26.85
CA LEU A 508 14.54 -11.83 27.16
C LEU A 508 14.23 -12.94 28.18
N HIS A 509 13.37 -12.71 29.17
CA HIS A 509 12.90 -13.75 30.08
C HIS A 509 12.12 -14.83 29.34
N THR A 510 11.21 -14.44 28.43
CA THR A 510 10.45 -15.41 27.63
C THR A 510 11.37 -16.19 26.70
N LEU A 511 12.31 -15.51 26.03
CA LEU A 511 13.30 -16.14 25.15
C LEU A 511 14.17 -17.14 25.92
N ALA A 512 14.69 -16.76 27.09
CA ALA A 512 15.49 -17.64 27.93
C ALA A 512 14.69 -18.86 28.42
N SER A 513 13.40 -18.67 28.77
CA SER A 513 12.49 -19.76 29.12
C SER A 513 12.31 -20.75 27.96
N HIS A 514 12.08 -20.24 26.75
CA HIS A 514 11.94 -21.07 25.55
C HIS A 514 13.22 -21.81 25.18
N MET A 515 14.38 -21.13 25.23
CA MET A 515 15.68 -21.75 24.99
C MET A 515 15.98 -22.86 26.01
N HIS A 516 15.69 -22.63 27.29
CA HIS A 516 15.85 -23.65 28.32
C HIS A 516 14.92 -24.85 28.09
N ARG A 517 13.64 -24.62 27.75
CA ARG A 517 12.72 -25.73 27.40
C ARG A 517 13.22 -26.52 26.21
N LEU A 518 13.68 -25.85 25.16
CA LEU A 518 14.24 -26.49 23.99
C LEU A 518 15.47 -27.32 24.37
N ALA A 519 16.38 -26.78 25.18
CA ALA A 519 17.54 -27.53 25.69
C ALA A 519 17.15 -28.72 26.58
N MET A 520 16.00 -28.66 27.27
CA MET A 520 15.49 -29.74 28.11
C MET A 520 14.55 -30.70 27.39
N GLN A 521 14.15 -30.41 26.15
CA GLN A 521 13.50 -31.35 25.24
C GLN A 521 14.54 -32.40 24.79
N GLY A 522 14.92 -33.28 25.72
CA GLY A 522 15.75 -34.45 25.46
C GLY A 522 15.05 -35.49 24.59
N LEU A 523 15.71 -36.63 24.37
CA LEU A 523 15.29 -37.72 23.46
C LEU A 523 14.00 -38.48 23.85
N SER A 524 13.18 -37.99 24.78
CA SER A 524 11.94 -38.66 25.19
C SER A 524 10.84 -38.61 24.12
N ASP A 525 10.92 -37.69 23.15
CA ASP A 525 9.92 -37.52 22.08
C ASP A 525 10.65 -37.26 20.75
N THR A 526 10.77 -38.27 19.88
CA THR A 526 11.60 -38.24 18.65
C THR A 526 11.18 -37.21 17.61
N THR A 527 10.00 -36.61 17.78
CA THR A 527 9.43 -35.62 16.85
C THR A 527 9.63 -34.17 17.29
N LYS A 528 10.12 -33.94 18.51
CA LYS A 528 10.28 -32.61 19.12
C LYS A 528 11.63 -32.38 19.76
N SER A 529 12.62 -33.24 19.49
CA SER A 529 13.92 -33.09 20.13
C SER A 529 14.66 -31.87 19.59
N SER A 530 15.46 -31.26 20.47
CA SER A 530 16.45 -30.28 20.07
C SER A 530 17.49 -30.90 19.13
N THR A 531 18.16 -30.04 18.37
CA THR A 531 19.22 -30.41 17.42
C THR A 531 20.53 -29.71 17.77
N PRO A 532 21.70 -30.24 17.38
CA PRO A 532 22.97 -29.52 17.53
C PRO A 532 22.94 -28.10 16.95
N THR A 533 22.24 -27.93 15.82
CA THR A 533 22.05 -26.63 15.17
C THR A 533 21.31 -25.63 16.04
N ASP A 534 20.27 -26.06 16.78
CA ASP A 534 19.57 -25.21 17.74
C ASP A 534 20.57 -24.63 18.76
N PHE A 535 21.47 -25.46 19.32
CA PHE A 535 22.48 -24.99 20.28
C PHE A 535 23.53 -24.04 19.67
N ALA A 536 23.95 -24.27 18.43
CA ALA A 536 24.89 -23.38 17.74
C ALA A 536 24.29 -21.97 17.59
N LEU A 537 23.03 -21.89 17.12
CA LEU A 537 22.35 -20.63 16.88
C LEU A 537 21.88 -19.95 18.17
N MET A 538 21.40 -20.69 19.17
CA MET A 538 21.11 -20.14 20.51
C MET A 538 22.36 -19.45 21.09
N ASN A 539 23.54 -20.08 20.97
CA ASN A 539 24.79 -19.51 21.46
C ASN A 539 25.18 -18.23 20.71
N GLN A 540 24.96 -18.16 19.40
CA GLN A 540 25.19 -16.95 18.60
C GLN A 540 24.20 -15.84 18.96
N VAL A 541 22.92 -16.15 19.11
CA VAL A 541 21.88 -15.19 19.52
C VAL A 541 22.20 -14.61 20.91
N VAL A 542 22.52 -15.46 21.90
CA VAL A 542 22.86 -15.00 23.25
C VAL A 542 24.13 -14.15 23.23
N HIS A 543 25.13 -14.51 22.43
CA HIS A 543 26.32 -13.69 22.24
C HIS A 543 25.97 -12.25 21.81
N MET A 544 25.12 -12.13 20.79
CA MET A 544 24.71 -10.83 20.27
C MET A 544 23.80 -10.06 21.24
N ILE A 545 22.91 -10.74 21.96
CA ILE A 545 22.11 -10.11 23.04
C ILE A 545 23.02 -9.51 24.11
N LEU A 546 24.11 -10.18 24.48
CA LEU A 546 25.07 -9.65 25.45
C LEU A 546 25.83 -8.42 24.94
N GLN A 547 25.85 -8.17 23.63
CA GLN A 547 26.41 -6.94 23.06
C GLN A 547 25.38 -5.81 23.00
N VAL A 548 24.15 -6.11 22.56
CA VAL A 548 23.05 -5.15 22.37
C VAL A 548 22.42 -4.72 23.71
N ALA A 549 22.16 -5.69 24.60
CA ALA A 549 21.45 -5.51 25.87
C ALA A 549 22.20 -6.21 27.03
N PRO A 550 23.47 -5.86 27.32
CA PRO A 550 24.35 -6.61 28.23
C PRO A 550 23.78 -6.85 29.62
N THR A 551 23.18 -5.82 30.22
CA THR A 551 22.64 -5.90 31.59
C THR A 551 21.38 -6.75 31.64
N ALA A 552 20.45 -6.53 30.71
CA ALA A 552 19.22 -7.32 30.63
C ALA A 552 19.51 -8.78 30.29
N GLY A 553 20.46 -9.02 29.37
CA GLY A 553 20.93 -10.36 28.99
C GLY A 553 21.47 -11.15 30.18
N VAL A 554 22.33 -10.56 31.01
CA VAL A 554 22.82 -11.24 32.22
C VAL A 554 21.70 -11.53 33.22
N LEU A 555 20.80 -10.58 33.45
CA LEU A 555 19.71 -10.76 34.41
C LEU A 555 18.71 -11.84 33.98
N ALA A 556 18.46 -11.97 32.68
CA ALA A 556 17.55 -12.96 32.11
C ALA A 556 18.19 -14.35 31.93
N PHE A 557 19.43 -14.43 31.42
CA PHE A 557 20.03 -15.72 31.03
C PHE A 557 20.78 -16.44 32.15
N VAL A 558 21.34 -15.75 33.16
CA VAL A 558 22.13 -16.43 34.22
C VAL A 558 21.30 -17.43 35.04
N PRO A 559 20.10 -17.11 35.56
CA PRO A 559 19.29 -18.09 36.29
C PRO A 559 18.97 -19.38 35.48
N PRO A 560 18.50 -19.32 34.22
CA PRO A 560 18.29 -20.52 33.40
C PRO A 560 19.57 -21.30 33.10
N LEU A 561 20.72 -20.64 32.92
CA LEU A 561 22.00 -21.31 32.70
C LEU A 561 22.42 -22.11 33.94
N LEU A 562 22.26 -21.54 35.14
CA LEU A 562 22.54 -22.24 36.40
C LEU A 562 21.61 -23.43 36.63
N ALA A 563 20.32 -23.29 36.28
CA ALA A 563 19.37 -24.41 36.32
C ALA A 563 19.78 -25.52 35.34
N LEU A 564 20.10 -25.18 34.09
CA LEU A 564 20.56 -26.14 33.08
C LEU A 564 21.88 -26.82 33.48
N ALA A 565 22.79 -26.07 34.11
CA ALA A 565 24.04 -26.60 34.66
C ALA A 565 23.79 -27.66 35.74
N GLN A 566 22.82 -27.42 36.62
CA GLN A 566 22.44 -28.35 37.68
C GLN A 566 21.76 -29.59 37.10
N GLU A 567 20.83 -29.43 36.16
CA GLU A 567 20.07 -30.52 35.54
C GLU A 567 20.93 -31.46 34.70
N THR A 568 21.99 -30.93 34.09
CA THR A 568 22.92 -31.71 33.24
C THR A 568 24.13 -32.26 34.00
N SER A 569 24.19 -32.09 35.33
CA SER A 569 25.35 -32.51 36.14
C SER A 569 25.47 -34.03 36.35
N ALA A 570 24.35 -34.77 36.26
CA ALA A 570 24.31 -36.21 36.49
C ALA A 570 25.02 -37.02 35.37
N PRO A 571 25.59 -38.19 35.68
CA PRO A 571 26.24 -39.05 34.69
C PRO A 571 25.21 -39.75 33.77
N VAL A 572 25.55 -39.92 32.49
CA VAL A 572 24.72 -40.58 31.47
C VAL A 572 25.56 -41.61 30.70
N VAL A 573 25.09 -42.87 30.61
CA VAL A 573 25.89 -44.01 30.09
C VAL A 573 25.16 -44.82 29.00
N SER A 574 23.85 -44.64 28.79
CA SER A 574 23.04 -45.61 28.03
C SER A 574 22.75 -45.27 26.57
N ASN A 575 22.52 -44.00 26.22
CA ASN A 575 22.13 -43.59 24.86
C ASN A 575 23.15 -42.59 24.30
N SER A 576 23.86 -42.96 23.22
CA SER A 576 24.92 -42.11 22.63
C SER A 576 24.41 -40.74 22.16
N ALA A 577 23.18 -40.66 21.64
CA ALA A 577 22.56 -39.38 21.30
C ALA A 577 22.28 -38.54 22.56
N LEU A 578 21.89 -39.18 23.67
CA LEU A 578 21.63 -38.51 24.94
C LEU A 578 22.94 -38.04 25.60
N VAL A 579 24.00 -38.83 25.48
CA VAL A 579 25.36 -38.46 25.88
C VAL A 579 25.80 -37.23 25.10
N HIS A 580 25.71 -37.25 23.78
CA HIS A 580 26.06 -36.11 22.93
C HIS A 580 25.23 -34.87 23.29
N HIS A 581 23.90 -34.99 23.37
CA HIS A 581 23.01 -33.91 23.79
C HIS A 581 23.40 -33.32 25.16
N THR A 582 23.64 -34.17 26.17
CA THR A 582 24.01 -33.73 27.52
C THR A 582 25.34 -32.96 27.53
N LEU A 583 26.33 -33.45 26.77
CA LEU A 583 27.62 -32.77 26.62
C LEU A 583 27.47 -31.44 25.86
N THR A 584 26.62 -31.36 24.84
CA THR A 584 26.30 -30.11 24.14
C THR A 584 25.60 -29.09 25.05
N CYS A 585 24.69 -29.52 25.95
CA CYS A 585 24.11 -28.64 26.95
C CYS A 585 25.18 -28.06 27.90
N ARG A 586 26.10 -28.90 28.40
CA ARG A 586 27.21 -28.44 29.25
C ARG A 586 28.13 -27.47 28.52
N TRP A 587 28.44 -27.76 27.24
CA TRP A 587 29.18 -26.85 26.37
C TRP A 587 28.46 -25.51 26.24
N PHE A 588 27.16 -25.51 25.98
CA PHE A 588 26.36 -24.28 25.83
C PHE A 588 26.43 -23.41 27.09
N VAL A 589 26.25 -24.01 28.27
CA VAL A 589 26.40 -23.30 29.55
C VAL A 589 27.78 -22.66 29.67
N GLY A 590 28.85 -23.42 29.40
CA GLY A 590 30.22 -22.92 29.49
C GLY A 590 30.54 -21.83 28.48
N ALA A 591 30.06 -21.99 27.24
CA ALA A 591 30.22 -21.02 26.16
C ALA A 591 29.55 -19.69 26.49
N VAL A 592 28.31 -19.72 27.00
CA VAL A 592 27.60 -18.49 27.38
C VAL A 592 28.24 -17.82 28.60
N PHE A 593 28.69 -18.57 29.62
CA PHE A 593 29.44 -17.97 30.73
C PHE A 593 30.76 -17.35 30.26
N ALA A 594 31.46 -17.94 29.28
CA ALA A 594 32.65 -17.33 28.69
C ALA A 594 32.31 -16.01 27.99
N GLN A 595 31.19 -15.94 27.25
CA GLN A 595 30.73 -14.72 26.59
C GLN A 595 30.35 -13.63 27.61
N ILE A 596 29.60 -13.97 28.67
CA ILE A 596 29.27 -13.04 29.76
C ILE A 596 30.57 -12.50 30.37
N SER A 597 31.54 -13.38 30.60
CA SER A 597 32.82 -13.01 31.21
C SER A 597 33.64 -12.07 30.32
N ASN A 598 33.60 -12.25 29.00
CA ASN A 598 34.22 -11.34 28.04
C ASN A 598 33.56 -9.95 28.04
N VAL A 599 32.23 -9.89 28.01
CA VAL A 599 31.46 -8.62 27.99
C VAL A 599 31.67 -7.83 29.29
N TRP A 600 31.73 -8.53 30.43
CA TRP A 600 31.84 -7.93 31.77
C TRP A 600 33.26 -7.93 32.34
N GLN A 601 34.26 -8.32 31.55
CA GLN A 601 35.68 -8.36 31.91
C GLN A 601 35.96 -9.15 33.20
N GLN A 602 35.36 -10.33 33.35
CA GLN A 602 35.54 -11.21 34.51
C GLN A 602 36.55 -12.33 34.23
N GLN A 603 37.84 -12.03 34.47
CA GLN A 603 38.93 -12.97 34.19
C GLN A 603 38.89 -14.25 35.06
N SER A 604 38.44 -14.14 36.31
CA SER A 604 38.35 -15.27 37.25
C SER A 604 37.46 -16.41 36.72
N ILE A 605 36.35 -16.07 36.07
CA ILE A 605 35.45 -17.05 35.46
C ILE A 605 36.08 -17.64 34.19
N LEU A 606 36.76 -16.84 33.37
CA LEU A 606 37.47 -17.33 32.18
C LEU A 606 38.56 -18.34 32.54
N ASP A 607 39.34 -18.07 33.58
CA ASP A 607 40.39 -18.97 34.06
C ASP A 607 39.79 -20.28 34.58
N TYR A 608 38.69 -20.20 35.34
CA TYR A 608 37.92 -21.37 35.78
C TYR A 608 37.40 -22.21 34.60
N LEU A 609 36.82 -21.57 33.57
CA LEU A 609 36.34 -22.26 32.38
C LEU A 609 37.48 -22.89 31.58
N HIS A 610 38.62 -22.20 31.44
CA HIS A 610 39.78 -22.71 30.72
C HIS A 610 40.39 -23.93 31.39
N VAL A 611 40.45 -23.97 32.72
CA VAL A 611 41.01 -25.10 33.47
C VAL A 611 40.04 -26.28 33.54
N HIS A 612 38.75 -26.05 33.78
CA HIS A 612 37.80 -27.11 34.14
C HIS A 612 36.84 -27.52 33.01
N HIS A 613 36.61 -26.67 31.99
CA HIS A 613 35.55 -26.87 30.99
C HIS A 613 36.12 -27.09 29.58
N VAL A 614 36.99 -26.19 29.12
CA VAL A 614 37.55 -26.22 27.75
C VAL A 614 38.18 -27.58 27.39
N PRO A 615 38.98 -28.25 28.25
CA PRO A 615 39.62 -29.52 27.88
C PRO A 615 38.64 -30.67 27.60
N THR A 616 37.42 -30.60 28.14
CA THR A 616 36.43 -31.70 28.04
C THR A 616 35.29 -31.40 27.08
N LEU A 617 34.97 -30.12 26.84
CA LEU A 617 33.79 -29.71 26.09
C LEU A 617 34.10 -28.99 24.77
N ARG A 618 35.37 -28.68 24.47
CA ARG A 618 35.76 -27.95 23.25
C ARG A 618 35.26 -28.62 21.97
N ASP A 619 35.36 -29.94 21.91
CA ASP A 619 35.00 -30.73 20.72
C ASP A 619 33.48 -30.95 20.58
N MET A 620 32.69 -30.48 21.55
CA MET A 620 31.22 -30.54 21.54
C MET A 620 30.56 -29.31 20.92
N ALA A 621 31.35 -28.35 20.44
CA ALA A 621 30.84 -27.14 19.80
C ALA A 621 30.13 -27.47 18.48
N PRO A 622 28.79 -27.29 18.39
CA PRO A 622 28.07 -27.53 17.16
C PRO A 622 28.36 -26.41 16.14
N MET A 623 28.29 -26.77 14.86
CA MET A 623 28.42 -25.81 13.76
C MET A 623 27.05 -25.24 13.39
N ALA A 624 26.98 -23.92 13.21
CA ALA A 624 25.82 -23.27 12.63
C ALA A 624 25.82 -23.47 11.10
N PRO A 625 24.65 -23.70 10.47
CA PRO A 625 24.53 -23.77 9.02
C PRO A 625 24.79 -22.39 8.41
N ASP A 626 25.33 -22.40 7.19
CA ASP A 626 25.37 -21.20 6.35
C ASP A 626 24.01 -21.06 5.65
N LEU A 627 23.29 -19.99 5.96
CA LEU A 627 21.94 -19.75 5.47
C LEU A 627 21.94 -18.52 4.56
N SER A 628 21.16 -18.62 3.48
CA SER A 628 21.03 -17.53 2.51
C SER A 628 20.51 -16.26 3.18
N GLU A 629 20.98 -15.13 2.68
CA GLU A 629 20.51 -13.81 3.09
C GLU A 629 19.15 -13.46 2.51
N SER A 630 18.73 -14.14 1.43
CA SER A 630 17.43 -13.97 0.79
C SER A 630 16.54 -15.18 1.02
N TYR A 631 15.25 -15.06 0.68
CA TYR A 631 14.34 -16.19 0.69
C TYR A 631 14.88 -17.35 -0.16
N ASP A 632 15.06 -18.51 0.46
CA ASP A 632 15.49 -19.74 -0.18
C ASP A 632 14.55 -20.88 0.26
N PRO A 633 13.74 -21.45 -0.63
CA PRO A 633 12.83 -22.55 -0.32
C PRO A 633 13.55 -23.92 -0.29
N SER A 634 14.86 -23.98 -0.51
CA SER A 634 15.62 -25.23 -0.51
C SER A 634 15.49 -25.96 0.84
N PRO A 635 15.34 -27.29 0.84
CA PRO A 635 15.21 -28.05 2.07
C PRO A 635 16.46 -27.90 2.95
N LEU A 636 16.25 -27.62 4.22
CA LEU A 636 17.32 -27.46 5.20
C LEU A 636 17.73 -28.82 5.77
N GLU A 637 18.96 -29.24 5.48
CA GLU A 637 19.54 -30.43 6.10
C GLU A 637 19.95 -30.12 7.54
N ILE A 638 19.14 -30.56 8.51
CA ILE A 638 19.40 -30.32 9.94
C ILE A 638 19.92 -31.61 10.58
N PRO A 639 21.15 -31.61 11.11
CA PRO A 639 21.70 -32.77 11.78
C PRO A 639 20.91 -33.06 13.07
N HIS A 640 20.72 -34.34 13.36
CA HIS A 640 20.14 -34.80 14.62
C HIS A 640 21.26 -35.27 15.56
N PHE A 641 20.98 -35.31 16.87
CA PHE A 641 21.89 -35.97 17.81
C PHE A 641 21.98 -37.46 17.48
N GLY A 642 23.16 -37.89 17.04
CA GLY A 642 23.47 -39.28 16.71
C GLY A 642 24.60 -39.84 17.57
N SER A 643 25.29 -40.86 17.06
CA SER A 643 26.46 -41.44 17.75
C SER A 643 27.59 -40.42 17.82
N GLY A 644 27.86 -39.91 19.02
CA GLY A 644 28.93 -38.95 19.28
C GLY A 644 30.30 -39.60 19.47
N LEU A 645 31.33 -38.77 19.65
CA LEU A 645 32.71 -39.21 19.96
C LEU A 645 32.83 -39.92 21.33
N TYR A 646 31.86 -39.72 22.21
CA TYR A 646 31.88 -40.17 23.59
C TYR A 646 30.82 -41.23 23.86
N SER A 647 31.20 -42.29 24.57
CA SER A 647 30.31 -43.37 25.00
C SER A 647 29.57 -43.06 26.29
N GLU A 648 30.07 -42.11 27.09
CA GLU A 648 29.47 -41.68 28.36
C GLU A 648 29.66 -40.17 28.58
N ALA A 649 28.72 -39.55 29.29
CA ALA A 649 28.87 -38.23 29.87
C ALA A 649 29.10 -38.40 31.38
N PRO A 650 30.31 -38.18 31.91
CA PRO A 650 30.60 -38.37 33.34
C PRO A 650 29.86 -37.34 34.20
N ALA A 651 29.83 -37.56 35.52
CA ALA A 651 29.30 -36.55 36.44
C ALA A 651 30.11 -35.25 36.32
N TYR A 652 29.43 -34.11 36.27
CA TYR A 652 30.05 -32.81 36.03
C TYR A 652 29.50 -31.76 36.98
N ALA A 653 30.31 -31.38 37.97
CA ALA A 653 29.91 -30.44 39.00
C ALA A 653 30.35 -29.00 38.64
N TRP A 654 29.38 -28.12 38.46
CA TRP A 654 29.61 -26.68 38.30
C TRP A 654 29.85 -26.04 39.68
N ASP A 655 30.87 -25.18 39.79
CA ASP A 655 31.08 -24.35 40.99
C ASP A 655 30.13 -23.14 40.94
N THR A 656 28.83 -23.42 41.10
CA THR A 656 27.79 -22.39 41.05
C THR A 656 27.96 -21.30 42.10
N PRO A 657 28.40 -21.57 43.36
CA PRO A 657 28.70 -20.52 44.32
C PRO A 657 29.78 -19.54 43.83
N PHE A 658 30.89 -20.06 43.29
CA PHE A 658 31.96 -19.23 42.73
C PHE A 658 31.47 -18.36 41.56
N LEU A 659 30.73 -18.94 40.61
CA LEU A 659 30.21 -18.19 39.45
C LEU A 659 29.28 -17.05 39.88
N ILE A 660 28.39 -17.31 40.84
CA ILE A 660 27.47 -16.31 41.38
C ILE A 660 28.22 -15.20 42.12
N GLU A 661 29.21 -15.55 42.95
CA GLU A 661 30.01 -14.58 43.69
C GLU A 661 30.84 -13.68 42.76
N ALA A 662 31.48 -14.27 41.75
CA ALA A 662 32.25 -13.54 40.75
C ALA A 662 31.39 -12.56 39.93
N LEU A 663 30.19 -12.97 39.49
CA LEU A 663 29.29 -12.09 38.75
C LEU A 663 28.67 -11.00 39.63
N SER A 664 28.20 -11.35 40.83
CA SER A 664 27.57 -10.39 41.75
C SER A 664 28.53 -9.34 42.29
N SER A 665 29.83 -9.67 42.41
CA SER A 665 30.88 -8.72 42.81
C SER A 665 31.30 -7.74 41.70
N ASN A 666 30.81 -7.91 40.46
CA ASN A 666 31.13 -6.99 39.36
C ASN A 666 30.50 -5.60 39.58
N VAL A 667 31.34 -4.58 39.78
CA VAL A 667 30.91 -3.21 40.09
C VAL A 667 30.17 -2.55 38.92
N ALA A 668 30.58 -2.83 37.69
CA ALA A 668 29.92 -2.27 36.50
C ALA A 668 28.49 -2.83 36.37
N LEU A 669 28.32 -4.13 36.61
CA LEU A 669 27.01 -4.79 36.59
C LEU A 669 26.09 -4.21 37.67
N GLN A 670 26.58 -4.08 38.90
CA GLN A 670 25.84 -3.46 40.01
C GLN A 670 25.37 -2.04 39.66
N LYS A 671 26.26 -1.23 39.08
CA LYS A 671 25.96 0.15 38.68
C LYS A 671 24.88 0.23 37.60
N LEU A 672 25.01 -0.58 36.54
CA LEU A 672 24.08 -0.56 35.40
C LEU A 672 22.73 -1.22 35.72
N ALA A 673 22.71 -2.21 36.62
CA ALA A 673 21.48 -2.85 37.09
C ALA A 673 20.81 -2.07 38.24
N HIS A 674 21.44 -1.01 38.76
CA HIS A 674 20.97 -0.22 39.90
C HIS A 674 20.71 -1.03 41.17
N VAL A 675 21.54 -2.05 41.42
CA VAL A 675 21.41 -2.96 42.58
C VAL A 675 22.77 -3.26 43.20
N ASN A 676 22.79 -3.67 44.48
CA ASN A 676 24.03 -4.08 45.14
C ASN A 676 24.35 -5.57 44.91
N ALA A 677 25.58 -5.96 45.23
CA ALA A 677 26.07 -7.33 45.11
C ALA A 677 25.15 -8.36 45.79
N LYS A 678 24.65 -8.06 46.99
CA LYS A 678 23.75 -8.98 47.74
C LYS A 678 22.43 -9.22 47.01
N SER A 679 21.87 -8.18 46.39
CA SER A 679 20.64 -8.30 45.60
C SER A 679 20.87 -9.14 44.34
N LEU A 680 21.99 -8.92 43.63
CA LEU A 680 22.38 -9.74 42.48
C LEU A 680 22.64 -11.20 42.88
N GLN A 681 23.32 -11.42 44.00
CA GLN A 681 23.57 -12.76 44.54
C GLN A 681 22.25 -13.47 44.85
N SER A 682 21.31 -12.81 45.51
CA SER A 682 19.97 -13.37 45.78
C SER A 682 19.19 -13.66 44.50
N TRP A 683 19.36 -12.84 43.46
CA TRP A 683 18.72 -13.03 42.16
C TRP A 683 19.27 -14.25 41.42
N PHE A 684 20.59 -14.45 41.42
CA PHE A 684 21.20 -15.61 40.76
C PHE A 684 21.09 -16.91 41.56
N GLN A 685 20.93 -16.84 42.89
CA GLN A 685 20.75 -18.01 43.76
C GLN A 685 19.31 -18.53 43.80
N ARG A 686 18.34 -17.79 43.26
CA ARG A 686 16.93 -18.20 43.29
C ARG A 686 16.73 -19.51 42.55
N GLN A 687 15.81 -20.34 43.05
CA GLN A 687 15.36 -21.49 42.27
C GLN A 687 14.65 -20.97 41.02
N TRP A 688 15.07 -21.48 39.87
CA TRP A 688 14.53 -21.09 38.59
C TRP A 688 14.06 -22.31 37.81
N THR A 689 12.90 -22.18 37.20
CA THR A 689 12.30 -23.11 36.23
C THR A 689 11.78 -22.33 35.03
N ALA A 690 11.55 -23.01 33.91
CA ALA A 690 10.95 -22.36 32.74
C ALA A 690 9.57 -21.72 33.04
N SER A 691 8.78 -22.29 33.95
CA SER A 691 7.51 -21.68 34.39
C SER A 691 7.75 -20.41 35.21
N SER A 692 8.75 -20.38 36.09
CA SER A 692 9.13 -19.15 36.80
C SER A 692 9.63 -18.05 35.84
N GLY A 693 10.34 -18.43 34.78
CA GLY A 693 10.79 -17.48 33.74
C GLY A 693 9.65 -16.82 32.98
N GLU A 694 8.53 -17.51 32.74
CA GLU A 694 7.33 -16.88 32.15
C GLU A 694 6.66 -15.89 33.11
N VAL A 695 6.65 -16.20 34.41
CA VAL A 695 6.18 -15.26 35.44
C VAL A 695 7.09 -14.04 35.50
N ASP A 696 8.41 -14.25 35.40
CA ASP A 696 9.38 -13.16 35.32
C ASP A 696 9.15 -12.28 34.10
N ALA A 697 8.85 -12.86 32.94
CA ALA A 697 8.50 -12.11 31.74
C ALA A 697 7.22 -11.27 31.94
N ALA A 698 6.14 -11.91 32.39
CA ALA A 698 4.85 -11.25 32.61
C ALA A 698 4.92 -10.08 33.62
N THR A 699 5.82 -10.17 34.59
CA THR A 699 6.04 -9.12 35.61
C THR A 699 7.23 -8.21 35.30
N SER A 700 7.95 -8.45 34.19
CA SER A 700 9.22 -7.79 33.87
C SER A 700 10.21 -7.80 35.04
N ALA A 701 10.31 -8.95 35.72
CA ALA A 701 10.98 -9.10 37.00
C ALA A 701 12.47 -8.75 36.93
N ARG A 702 12.95 -8.08 37.99
CA ARG A 702 14.33 -7.59 38.15
C ARG A 702 14.76 -7.74 39.61
N PRO A 703 16.07 -7.81 39.87
CA PRO A 703 16.57 -7.75 41.25
C PRO A 703 16.09 -6.46 41.93
N ILE A 704 15.57 -6.59 43.15
CA ILE A 704 15.16 -5.45 43.97
C ILE A 704 16.34 -5.06 44.86
N PHE A 705 16.63 -3.76 44.96
CA PHE A 705 17.66 -3.28 45.87
C PHE A 705 17.33 -3.64 47.33
N VAL A 706 18.15 -4.49 47.93
CA VAL A 706 18.11 -4.81 49.37
C VAL A 706 19.18 -3.99 50.08
N PRO A 707 18.83 -2.99 50.91
CA PRO A 707 19.83 -2.20 51.63
C PRO A 707 20.72 -3.10 52.50
N THR A 708 22.03 -2.87 52.45
CA THR A 708 23.00 -3.50 53.36
C THR A 708 22.88 -2.87 54.75
N THR A 709 21.85 -3.25 55.52
CA THR A 709 21.75 -2.85 56.93
C THR A 709 22.47 -3.86 57.82
N THR A 710 23.51 -3.41 58.52
CA THR A 710 23.86 -3.90 59.86
C THR A 710 22.68 -3.63 60.80
N PRO A 711 22.35 -4.54 61.73
CA PRO A 711 21.17 -4.37 62.59
C PRO A 711 21.49 -3.41 63.74
N GLN A 712 20.95 -2.18 63.69
CA GLN A 712 20.57 -1.44 64.90
C GLN A 712 19.20 -0.79 64.68
N GLY A 713 18.30 -1.03 65.63
CA GLY A 713 16.86 -0.90 65.46
C GLY A 713 16.31 0.52 65.42
N LEU A 714 15.16 0.68 64.77
CA LEU A 714 13.87 1.10 65.35
C LEU A 714 12.86 1.40 64.21
N SER A 715 11.67 0.81 64.33
CA SER A 715 10.35 1.39 63.96
C SER A 715 9.95 1.63 62.48
N ARG A 716 9.23 0.65 61.91
CA ARG A 716 7.93 0.74 61.16
C ARG A 716 7.52 2.06 60.44
N ALA A 717 7.70 2.09 59.10
CA ALA A 717 6.83 2.46 57.94
C ALA A 717 5.88 3.70 57.95
N PRO A 718 5.47 4.29 56.79
CA PRO A 718 5.42 3.71 55.44
C PRO A 718 5.90 4.56 54.24
N SER A 719 5.84 3.90 53.08
CA SER A 719 6.19 4.24 51.70
C SER A 719 5.79 5.62 51.17
N MET A 720 6.70 6.23 50.39
CA MET A 720 6.36 7.10 49.25
C MET A 720 7.36 6.89 48.10
N SER A 721 6.85 6.47 46.95
CA SER A 721 7.52 6.56 45.65
C SER A 721 7.29 7.96 45.06
N PRO A 722 8.29 8.62 44.46
CA PRO A 722 8.02 9.73 43.55
C PRO A 722 7.81 9.17 42.15
N SER A 723 6.59 9.31 41.66
CA SER A 723 6.25 9.24 40.24
C SER A 723 6.56 10.59 39.60
N ASP A 724 7.52 10.65 38.70
CA ASP A 724 7.62 11.70 37.68
C ASP A 724 7.71 10.98 36.32
N ASP A 725 6.56 10.84 35.67
CA ASP A 725 6.47 10.59 34.24
C ASP A 725 5.20 11.28 33.72
N THR A 726 5.36 12.53 33.29
CA THR A 726 4.36 13.22 32.48
C THR A 726 4.72 13.04 31.01
N SER A 727 4.36 11.90 30.43
CA SER A 727 3.98 11.83 29.02
C SER A 727 2.93 10.74 28.85
N ILE A 728 1.67 11.16 28.70
CA ILE A 728 0.60 10.25 28.30
C ILE A 728 0.83 9.92 26.83
N ASP A 729 1.12 8.65 26.55
CA ASP A 729 1.23 8.13 25.19
C ASP A 729 -0.14 8.23 24.50
N VAL A 730 -0.13 8.75 23.27
CA VAL A 730 -1.29 8.92 22.39
C VAL A 730 -1.95 7.57 22.10
N ARG A 731 -1.19 6.46 22.17
CA ARG A 731 -1.69 5.09 22.02
C ARG A 731 -2.59 4.66 23.20
N THR A 732 -2.26 5.07 24.44
CA THR A 732 -3.11 4.83 25.63
C THR A 732 -4.43 5.59 25.53
N LEU A 733 -4.40 6.81 24.99
CA LEU A 733 -5.61 7.60 24.68
C LEU A 733 -6.45 6.97 23.57
N ARG A 734 -5.83 6.40 22.53
CA ARG A 734 -6.54 5.65 21.47
C ARG A 734 -7.22 4.40 22.00
N MET A 735 -6.52 3.61 22.81
CA MET A 735 -7.07 2.39 23.42
C MET A 735 -8.21 2.69 24.39
N ALA A 736 -8.15 3.81 25.09
CA ALA A 736 -9.24 4.29 25.95
C ALA A 736 -10.46 4.78 25.16
N LEU A 737 -10.27 5.24 23.91
CA LEU A 737 -11.34 5.75 23.03
C LEU A 737 -11.97 4.67 22.14
N SER A 738 -11.40 3.46 22.06
CA SER A 738 -11.88 2.37 21.20
C SER A 738 -12.78 1.33 21.90
N GLN A 739 -13.15 1.53 23.16
CA GLN A 739 -14.07 0.62 23.86
C GLN A 739 -15.53 1.03 23.66
N PRO A 740 -16.43 0.12 23.22
CA PRO A 740 -17.87 0.40 23.19
C PRO A 740 -18.42 0.38 24.62
N SER A 741 -18.87 1.55 25.08
CA SER A 741 -19.46 1.74 26.40
C SER A 741 -20.81 1.01 26.53
N ALA A 742 -20.88 0.05 27.45
CA ALA A 742 -22.12 -0.49 27.98
C ALA A 742 -22.40 0.10 29.38
N GLU A 743 -23.57 0.73 29.49
CA GLU A 743 -24.41 1.02 30.65
C GLU A 743 -23.96 1.99 31.79
N ASP A 744 -24.72 3.09 31.84
CA ASP A 744 -25.39 3.75 32.98
C ASP A 744 -24.64 4.27 34.22
N GLY A 745 -24.62 5.61 34.28
CA GLY A 745 -25.37 6.32 35.32
C GLY A 745 -24.64 6.69 36.61
N LYS A 746 -23.99 7.87 36.62
CA LYS A 746 -24.22 8.93 37.64
C LYS A 746 -23.34 10.15 37.39
N MET A 747 -24.00 11.30 37.38
CA MET A 747 -23.45 12.64 37.23
C MET A 747 -22.77 13.11 38.53
N SER A 748 -21.63 13.79 38.43
CA SER A 748 -21.31 14.94 39.30
C SER A 748 -20.27 15.86 38.68
N THR A 749 -20.74 17.10 38.50
CA THR A 749 -20.06 18.38 38.31
C THR A 749 -18.74 18.53 39.09
N LEU A 750 -17.77 19.27 38.52
CA LEU A 750 -17.06 20.40 39.16
C LEU A 750 -16.14 21.15 38.15
N LEU A 751 -16.38 22.47 37.99
CA LEU A 751 -15.44 23.60 37.76
C LEU A 751 -14.56 23.57 36.48
N ARG A 752 -14.62 24.46 35.48
CA ARG A 752 -14.76 25.93 35.32
C ARG A 752 -13.65 26.77 35.98
N GLN A 753 -13.03 27.62 35.14
CA GLN A 753 -11.93 28.60 35.34
C GLN A 753 -10.53 27.98 35.24
N GLU A 754 -9.60 28.44 34.40
CA GLU A 754 -9.17 29.84 34.22
C GLU A 754 -8.48 30.12 32.87
N SER A 755 -8.26 31.41 32.60
CA SER A 755 -7.94 32.04 31.32
C SER A 755 -6.55 32.70 31.33
N CYS A 756 -5.90 32.72 30.15
CA CYS A 756 -4.95 33.71 29.63
C CYS A 756 -3.59 33.94 30.32
N ARG A 757 -2.49 33.79 29.55
CA ARG A 757 -1.65 34.92 29.05
C ARG A 757 -0.37 34.43 28.35
N SER A 758 -0.13 34.95 27.14
CA SER A 758 1.18 34.99 26.47
C SER A 758 2.11 36.04 27.11
N PRO A 759 3.41 36.06 26.76
CA PRO A 759 3.86 37.20 25.95
C PRO A 759 4.93 36.92 24.88
N VAL A 760 4.90 37.79 23.88
CA VAL A 760 5.83 37.99 22.76
C VAL A 760 7.10 38.72 23.20
N ARG A 761 8.26 38.42 22.59
CA ARG A 761 9.36 39.39 22.41
C ARG A 761 10.33 39.01 21.28
N SER A 762 10.58 39.95 20.38
CA SER A 762 11.77 40.08 19.53
C SER A 762 12.43 41.44 19.88
N PRO A 763 13.72 41.66 19.54
CA PRO A 763 13.99 42.61 18.42
C PRO A 763 15.29 42.39 17.59
N ALA A 764 15.25 42.93 16.35
CA ALA A 764 16.22 43.73 15.54
C ALA A 764 17.75 43.39 15.55
N SER A 765 18.52 43.18 14.46
CA SER A 765 18.84 43.90 13.18
C SER A 765 20.28 44.49 13.18
N LEU A 766 21.06 44.34 12.09
CA LEU A 766 22.09 45.27 11.50
C LEU A 766 22.97 44.52 10.46
N SER A 767 22.86 44.80 9.15
CA SER A 767 23.82 45.53 8.24
C SER A 767 25.21 44.86 8.08
N SER A 768 25.90 44.73 6.93
CA SER A 768 25.99 45.50 5.66
C SER A 768 26.86 44.73 4.62
N ALA A 769 26.66 45.03 3.33
CA ALA A 769 27.35 44.53 2.10
C ALA A 769 28.87 44.96 1.99
N PRO A 770 29.64 44.84 0.86
CA PRO A 770 29.35 44.33 -0.51
C PRO A 770 30.51 43.56 -1.24
N SER A 771 30.26 43.25 -2.53
CA SER A 771 31.22 43.21 -3.69
C SER A 771 31.49 41.87 -4.42
N THR A 772 31.46 42.00 -5.74
CA THR A 772 31.40 41.07 -6.89
C THR A 772 32.80 40.62 -7.39
N PRO A 773 32.97 40.13 -8.65
CA PRO A 773 32.92 38.74 -9.13
C PRO A 773 34.32 38.25 -9.64
N MET A 774 34.48 36.98 -10.06
CA MET A 774 35.22 36.57 -11.29
C MET A 774 35.63 35.07 -11.37
N THR A 775 35.37 34.50 -12.54
CA THR A 775 36.17 33.56 -13.37
C THR A 775 36.52 32.14 -12.91
N SER A 776 35.91 31.19 -13.64
CA SER A 776 36.48 30.02 -14.33
C SER A 776 37.88 29.50 -13.96
N ARG A 777 37.96 28.20 -13.66
CA ARG A 777 39.05 27.34 -14.16
C ARG A 777 38.60 25.88 -14.29
N GLN A 778 38.77 25.36 -15.50
CA GLN A 778 38.73 23.94 -15.84
C GLN A 778 39.84 23.19 -15.11
N GLY A 779 39.53 21.97 -14.66
CA GLY A 779 40.49 21.00 -14.16
C GLY A 779 39.97 19.60 -14.49
N SER A 780 40.37 19.10 -15.66
CA SER A 780 40.16 17.75 -16.14
C SER A 780 40.93 16.74 -15.29
N HIS A 781 40.25 15.72 -14.76
CA HIS A 781 40.88 14.43 -14.48
C HIS A 781 39.92 13.30 -14.80
N MET A 782 40.35 12.47 -15.76
CA MET A 782 39.72 11.25 -16.22
C MET A 782 39.69 10.20 -15.10
N MET A 783 38.56 9.50 -14.97
CA MET A 783 38.43 8.18 -14.36
C MET A 783 37.60 7.29 -15.31
N PRO A 784 37.86 5.97 -15.33
CA PRO A 784 37.59 5.10 -16.47
C PRO A 784 36.14 4.63 -16.59
N MET A 785 35.77 4.31 -17.82
CA MET A 785 34.54 3.64 -18.24
C MET A 785 34.54 2.15 -17.89
N SER A 786 33.32 1.59 -17.85
CA SER A 786 32.90 0.20 -17.57
C SER A 786 32.73 -0.11 -16.07
N ASP A 787 31.61 -0.64 -15.58
CA ASP A 787 30.73 -1.65 -16.18
C ASP A 787 29.23 -1.35 -16.04
N ALA A 788 28.51 -1.77 -17.08
CA ALA A 788 27.06 -1.89 -17.11
C ALA A 788 26.57 -2.87 -16.04
N ARG A 789 25.68 -2.41 -15.15
CA ARG A 789 24.85 -3.26 -14.30
C ARG A 789 23.37 -2.96 -14.55
N THR A 790 22.73 -4.00 -15.06
CA THR A 790 21.30 -4.35 -15.07
C THR A 790 20.44 -3.69 -13.99
N GLY A 791 19.31 -3.08 -14.41
CA GLY A 791 18.20 -2.69 -13.53
C GLY A 791 17.72 -1.23 -13.61
N GLY A 792 18.14 -0.44 -14.60
CA GLY A 792 17.70 0.95 -14.72
C GLY A 792 16.26 1.07 -15.21
N VAL A 793 15.41 1.70 -14.40
CA VAL A 793 14.09 2.23 -14.76
C VAL A 793 14.24 3.12 -16.01
N SER A 794 13.33 3.03 -16.99
CA SER A 794 13.42 3.81 -18.24
C SER A 794 13.36 5.33 -17.98
N ALA A 795 13.88 6.12 -18.93
CA ALA A 795 13.87 7.58 -18.90
C ALA A 795 12.48 8.22 -18.72
N VAL A 796 11.37 7.51 -18.98
CA VAL A 796 9.99 7.99 -18.76
C VAL A 796 9.58 7.83 -17.31
N LEU A 797 9.79 6.65 -16.72
CA LEU A 797 9.53 6.39 -15.31
C LEU A 797 10.50 7.19 -14.42
N ASP A 798 11.77 7.33 -14.80
CA ASP A 798 12.75 8.21 -14.14
C ASP A 798 12.31 9.68 -14.15
N ARG A 799 11.76 10.17 -15.27
CA ARG A 799 11.14 11.52 -15.33
C ARG A 799 9.91 11.62 -14.44
N TYR A 800 9.18 10.52 -14.24
CA TYR A 800 8.01 10.46 -13.36
C TYR A 800 8.38 10.46 -11.87
N THR A 801 9.45 9.75 -11.48
CA THR A 801 9.94 9.61 -10.10
C THR A 801 10.82 10.80 -9.65
N SER A 802 11.59 11.42 -10.56
CA SER A 802 12.54 12.51 -10.24
C SER A 802 11.94 13.91 -9.98
N GLY A 803 10.62 14.09 -10.18
CA GLY A 803 9.84 15.20 -9.62
C GLY A 803 10.42 16.63 -9.74
N ARG A 804 10.48 17.19 -10.95
CA ARG A 804 10.35 18.65 -11.16
C ARG A 804 9.03 18.95 -11.86
N THR A 805 7.92 18.91 -11.13
CA THR A 805 6.66 19.52 -11.58
C THR A 805 6.42 20.79 -10.78
N LYS A 806 6.24 21.91 -11.49
CA LYS A 806 5.89 23.20 -10.89
C LYS A 806 4.61 23.00 -10.08
N ARG A 807 4.63 23.45 -8.82
CA ARG A 807 3.44 23.54 -7.96
C ARG A 807 2.31 24.18 -8.77
N PRO A 808 1.09 23.60 -8.81
CA PRO A 808 -0.06 24.36 -9.29
C PRO A 808 -0.27 25.56 -8.36
N PRO A 809 -0.64 26.74 -8.89
CA PRO A 809 -1.07 27.83 -8.03
C PRO A 809 -2.35 27.37 -7.33
N TYR A 810 -2.38 27.52 -6.01
CA TYR A 810 -3.61 27.47 -5.24
C TYR A 810 -4.66 28.38 -5.89
N ILE A 811 -5.81 27.81 -6.26
CA ILE A 811 -7.07 28.54 -6.41
C ILE A 811 -7.97 28.06 -5.29
#